data_AF-A0A8C2GKE4-F1
#
_entry.id   AF-A0A8C2GKE4-F1
#
_cell.length_a   1.000
_cell.length_b   1.000
_cell.length_c   1.000
_cell.angle_alpha   90.00
_cell.angle_beta   90.00
_cell.angle_gamma   90.00
#
_symmetry.space_group_name_H-M   'P 1'
#
loop_
_entity.id
_entity.type
_entity.pdbx_description
1 polymer ?
#
loop_
_entity_poly.entity_id
_entity_poly.type
_entity_poly.pdbx_seq_one_letter_code
_entity_poly.pdbx_strand_id
1 'polypeptide(L)'
;MHGRRWMELSMEEQRAYVMRLLDALEVTDRDKRLKVARAILYLAQGVFDECDTETDVLYWSRHNVFLLYDMGIFTALLELLSMEIDNNQACSSAVRKPAISLADSTELRVLLSIMYLMVETIRVEMEGDSPERKAAREAFKTELGSPLYNGEPFALLLFTMVTKFCSMNAPHFPMKKVLLLLWKTILVSLNIHSSESLLDTYNERDPFKNDDARDEEDDPEDVDSGIEGEVDPLDRDVIIQPPPPPPPLRPPTERVSFPKGLPWAPKVREKDIEHFLETSRNKFIGFTLGNDIDTLVGLPRPIHESVKTLKQHKYVSIAEVQIKREEELQQCPMTMGEEEVEETPAEILYLGMLPSLSQYVIALLKLLLAAAPTSKAKTDSINILADVLPEEMPITVLQSMKLGIDVNRHKEIIVKAISALLLLLLKHFKLNHIYQFEYVAQHLVFANCIPLILKFFNQNIMSYISAKNSICALDYPHCVVHEMPELTAESLEAGDSNQFCWRNLFSCINLLRILNKITKWKHSRTMMLVVFKSAPILKRALKVKQAMMQLYVLKLLKIQTKYLGRQWRKSNMKTMSAIYQKVRHRLNDDWAYGNDIDARPWDFQAEECALRECIEKFNTRRYDKNQNTEFTPVDNCLQSVLGQRVDLPEDFHYSYEMWLEREVFSQPIQWEGLLQAQ
;
A
#
# COMPACT_ATOMS: atom_id res chain seq x y z
N MET A 1 27.25 -33.88 13.12
CA MET A 1 27.94 -33.41 14.33
C MET A 1 28.59 -34.62 15.01
N HIS A 2 29.85 -34.58 15.42
CA HIS A 2 30.45 -35.63 16.26
C HIS A 2 29.93 -35.47 17.72
N GLY A 3 28.67 -35.84 17.96
CA GLY A 3 28.07 -35.97 19.30
C GLY A 3 27.87 -34.71 20.16
N ARG A 4 28.42 -33.54 19.80
CA ARG A 4 28.25 -32.27 20.55
C ARG A 4 27.05 -31.46 20.05
N ARG A 5 26.36 -30.78 20.97
CA ARG A 5 25.18 -29.92 20.71
C ARG A 5 25.59 -28.62 20.01
N TRP A 6 24.74 -28.04 19.16
CA TRP A 6 25.00 -26.76 18.48
C TRP A 6 25.31 -25.62 19.46
N MET A 7 24.55 -25.57 20.55
CA MET A 7 24.67 -24.53 21.57
C MET A 7 26.00 -24.59 22.36
N GLU A 8 26.69 -25.73 22.33
CA GLU A 8 27.98 -25.94 23.02
C GLU A 8 29.19 -25.61 22.14
N LEU A 9 28.97 -25.35 20.84
CA LEU A 9 30.05 -25.07 19.90
C LEU A 9 30.57 -23.65 20.06
N SER A 10 31.89 -23.49 19.90
CA SER A 10 32.50 -22.17 19.76
C SER A 10 32.08 -21.48 18.47
N MET A 11 32.18 -20.14 18.41
CA MET A 11 31.84 -19.37 17.20
C MET A 11 32.65 -19.82 15.97
N GLU A 12 33.89 -20.26 16.14
CA GLU A 12 34.73 -20.78 15.05
C GLU A 12 34.21 -22.13 14.54
N GLU A 13 33.81 -23.03 15.43
CA GLU A 13 33.21 -24.32 15.06
C GLU A 13 31.85 -24.14 14.39
N GLN A 14 31.03 -23.19 14.85
CA GLN A 14 29.76 -22.84 14.22
C GLN A 14 29.97 -22.30 12.80
N ARG A 15 30.91 -21.36 12.60
CA ARG A 15 31.30 -20.85 11.27
C ARG A 15 31.78 -21.97 10.36
N ALA A 16 32.67 -22.86 10.84
CA ALA A 16 33.16 -23.98 10.07
C ALA A 16 32.06 -25.01 9.71
N TYR A 17 31.01 -25.12 10.53
CA TYR A 17 29.84 -25.93 10.18
C TYR A 17 28.98 -25.26 9.11
N VAL A 18 28.68 -23.97 9.24
CA VAL A 18 27.93 -23.21 8.24
C VAL A 18 28.65 -23.18 6.89
N MET A 19 29.97 -23.01 6.89
CA MET A 19 30.77 -23.06 5.66
C MET A 19 30.62 -24.42 4.95
N ARG A 20 30.67 -25.53 5.68
CA ARG A 20 30.43 -26.87 5.10
C ARG A 20 29.01 -27.04 4.56
N LEU A 21 28.01 -26.39 5.17
CA LEU A 21 26.65 -26.38 4.65
C LEU A 21 26.57 -25.55 3.37
N LEU A 22 27.26 -24.41 3.30
CA LEU A 22 27.33 -23.57 2.11
C LEU A 22 27.96 -24.35 0.94
N ASP A 23 29.13 -24.97 1.15
CA ASP A 23 29.79 -25.81 0.14
C ASP A 23 28.88 -26.97 -0.34
N ALA A 24 28.13 -27.57 0.59
CA ALA A 24 27.21 -28.66 0.27
C ALA A 24 25.92 -28.19 -0.44
N LEU A 25 25.62 -26.89 -0.41
CA LEU A 25 24.47 -26.30 -1.09
C LEU A 25 24.74 -26.12 -2.59
N GLU A 26 26.00 -25.99 -2.99
CA GLU A 26 26.44 -25.90 -4.39
C GLU A 26 26.40 -27.25 -5.14
N VAL A 27 26.04 -28.34 -4.46
CA VAL A 27 25.98 -29.68 -5.05
C VAL A 27 24.83 -29.80 -6.06
N THR A 28 25.10 -30.48 -7.18
CA THR A 28 24.14 -30.66 -8.29
C THR A 28 22.94 -31.53 -7.93
N ASP A 29 23.11 -32.46 -6.98
CA ASP A 29 22.06 -33.37 -6.50
C ASP A 29 20.98 -32.63 -5.70
N ARG A 30 19.75 -32.68 -6.21
CA ARG A 30 18.59 -31.97 -5.65
C ARG A 30 18.21 -32.44 -4.25
N ASP A 31 18.24 -33.76 -3.99
CA ASP A 31 17.83 -34.32 -2.71
C ASP A 31 18.83 -33.99 -1.60
N LYS A 32 20.13 -34.02 -1.93
CA LYS A 32 21.19 -33.55 -1.02
C LYS A 32 21.04 -32.07 -0.75
N ARG A 33 20.83 -31.24 -1.78
CA ARG A 33 20.63 -29.80 -1.61
C ARG A 33 19.44 -29.47 -0.71
N LEU A 34 18.31 -30.17 -0.91
CA LEU A 34 17.13 -29.99 -0.07
C LEU A 34 17.39 -30.38 1.40
N LYS A 35 18.15 -31.44 1.66
CA LYS A 35 18.55 -31.83 3.02
C LYS A 35 19.43 -30.75 3.67
N VAL A 36 20.38 -30.19 2.93
CA VAL A 36 21.24 -29.10 3.39
C VAL A 36 20.42 -27.83 3.67
N ALA A 37 19.53 -27.45 2.74
CA ALA A 37 18.64 -26.30 2.92
C ALA A 37 17.72 -26.48 4.15
N ARG A 38 17.23 -27.70 4.42
CA ARG A 38 16.47 -28.00 5.65
C ARG A 38 17.31 -27.86 6.91
N ALA A 39 18.59 -28.24 6.87
CA ALA A 39 19.50 -28.03 8.00
C ALA A 39 19.74 -26.52 8.24
N ILE A 40 19.92 -25.73 7.19
CA ILE A 40 20.01 -24.26 7.29
C ILE A 40 18.72 -23.66 7.86
N LEU A 41 17.55 -24.12 7.39
CA LEU A 41 16.26 -23.70 7.92
C LEU A 41 16.12 -24.02 9.42
N TYR A 42 16.54 -25.22 9.83
CA TYR A 42 16.54 -25.61 11.23
C TYR A 42 17.43 -24.70 12.10
N LEU A 43 18.62 -24.33 11.62
CA LEU A 43 19.48 -23.33 12.28
C LEU A 43 18.77 -21.97 12.36
N ALA A 44 18.17 -21.49 11.27
CA ALA A 44 17.43 -20.23 11.24
C ALA A 44 16.20 -20.23 12.18
N GLN A 45 15.61 -21.40 12.43
CA GLN A 45 14.54 -21.64 13.40
C GLN A 45 15.06 -21.86 14.84
N GLY A 46 16.31 -21.52 15.12
CA GLY A 46 16.83 -21.46 16.49
C GLY A 46 17.13 -22.80 17.14
N VAL A 47 17.26 -23.89 16.37
CA VAL A 47 17.69 -25.20 16.90
C VAL A 47 16.81 -25.65 18.07
N PHE A 48 15.51 -25.61 17.84
CA PHE A 48 14.50 -25.75 18.88
C PHE A 48 14.55 -27.08 19.64
N ASP A 49 15.08 -28.16 19.06
CA ASP A 49 15.24 -29.47 19.74
C ASP A 49 16.28 -29.43 20.88
N GLU A 50 17.18 -28.45 20.84
CA GLU A 50 18.18 -28.24 21.89
C GLU A 50 17.75 -27.21 22.94
N CYS A 51 16.61 -26.54 22.76
CA CYS A 51 16.15 -25.43 23.60
C CYS A 51 15.10 -25.88 24.63
N ASP A 52 15.17 -25.35 25.85
CA ASP A 52 14.21 -25.64 26.91
C ASP A 52 13.06 -24.62 26.99
N THR A 53 13.27 -23.40 26.46
CA THR A 53 12.29 -22.30 26.55
C THR A 53 12.05 -21.61 25.20
N GLU A 54 10.86 -21.03 25.02
CA GLU A 54 10.55 -20.21 23.84
C GLU A 54 11.53 -19.04 23.66
N THR A 55 11.99 -18.45 24.76
CA THR A 55 12.99 -17.36 24.74
C THR A 55 14.33 -17.81 24.18
N ASP A 56 14.77 -19.03 24.50
CA ASP A 56 16.03 -19.57 23.97
C ASP A 56 15.94 -19.83 22.47
N VAL A 57 14.81 -20.37 22.00
CA VAL A 57 14.56 -20.58 20.57
C VAL A 57 14.66 -19.27 19.80
N LEU A 58 14.03 -18.20 20.32
CA LEU A 58 14.07 -16.88 19.68
C LEU A 58 15.47 -16.26 19.72
N TYR A 59 16.20 -16.42 20.83
CA TYR A 59 17.57 -15.96 20.96
C TYR A 59 18.50 -16.65 19.94
N TRP A 60 18.47 -17.98 19.87
CA TRP A 60 19.30 -18.75 18.95
C TRP A 60 18.88 -18.57 17.51
N SER A 61 17.59 -18.41 17.21
CA SER A 61 17.10 -18.07 15.87
C SER A 61 17.74 -16.76 15.41
N ARG A 62 17.73 -15.73 16.28
CA ARG A 62 18.38 -14.45 15.99
C ARG A 62 19.88 -14.59 15.78
N HIS A 63 20.58 -15.23 16.72
CA HIS A 63 22.03 -15.45 16.63
C HIS A 63 22.43 -16.16 15.33
N ASN A 64 21.75 -17.27 15.02
CA ASN A 64 22.02 -18.08 13.85
C ASN A 64 21.71 -17.32 12.56
N VAL A 65 20.66 -16.52 12.49
CA VAL A 65 20.36 -15.70 11.30
C VAL A 65 21.49 -14.70 10.99
N PHE A 66 22.01 -14.00 12.00
CA PHE A 66 23.15 -13.09 11.80
C PHE A 66 24.39 -13.87 11.35
N LEU A 67 24.67 -15.02 11.97
CA LEU A 67 25.78 -15.89 11.56
C LEU A 67 25.62 -16.37 10.09
N LEU A 68 24.43 -16.81 9.69
CA LEU A 68 24.15 -17.25 8.32
C LEU A 68 24.36 -16.10 7.33
N TYR A 69 23.93 -14.89 7.68
CA TYR A 69 24.15 -13.70 6.87
C TYR A 69 25.64 -13.38 6.70
N ASP A 70 26.39 -13.33 7.80
CA ASP A 70 27.84 -13.07 7.79
C ASP A 70 28.63 -14.09 6.96
N MET A 71 28.11 -15.31 6.83
CA MET A 71 28.70 -16.40 6.02
C MET A 71 28.23 -16.40 4.55
N GLY A 72 27.48 -15.40 4.09
CA GLY A 72 27.08 -15.27 2.68
C GLY A 72 25.94 -16.19 2.24
N ILE A 73 25.20 -16.79 3.19
CA ILE A 73 24.11 -17.72 2.88
C ILE A 73 22.99 -17.03 2.10
N PHE A 74 22.73 -15.74 2.33
CA PHE A 74 21.68 -15.01 1.61
C PHE A 74 21.93 -14.97 0.10
N THR A 75 23.17 -14.69 -0.31
CA THR A 75 23.58 -14.64 -1.72
C THR A 75 23.44 -16.01 -2.39
N ALA A 76 23.89 -17.08 -1.73
CA ALA A 76 23.73 -18.44 -2.25
C ALA A 76 22.25 -18.84 -2.39
N LEU A 77 21.40 -18.46 -1.43
CA LEU A 77 19.95 -18.69 -1.51
C LEU A 77 19.30 -17.91 -2.66
N LEU A 78 19.78 -16.70 -2.96
CA LEU A 78 19.27 -15.87 -4.06
C LEU A 78 19.52 -16.54 -5.42
N GLU A 79 20.72 -17.06 -5.64
CA GLU A 79 21.08 -17.79 -6.87
C GLU A 79 20.24 -19.06 -7.04
N LEU A 80 20.10 -19.83 -5.97
CA LEU A 80 19.28 -21.05 -5.97
C LEU A 80 17.79 -20.77 -6.19
N LEU A 81 17.28 -19.69 -5.58
CA LEU A 81 15.91 -19.27 -5.79
C LEU A 81 15.71 -18.88 -7.26
N SER A 82 16.64 -18.13 -7.87
CA SER A 82 16.58 -17.79 -9.29
C SER A 82 16.58 -19.04 -10.17
N MET A 83 17.45 -20.01 -9.89
CA MET A 83 17.50 -21.28 -10.62
C MET A 83 16.15 -22.01 -10.56
N GLU A 84 15.53 -22.10 -9.38
CA GLU A 84 14.26 -22.81 -9.22
C GLU A 84 13.06 -22.04 -9.80
N ILE A 85 13.13 -20.70 -9.88
CA ILE A 85 12.13 -19.87 -10.57
C ILE A 85 12.11 -20.13 -12.09
N ASP A 86 13.24 -20.50 -12.68
CA ASP A 86 13.39 -20.79 -14.11
C ASP A 86 13.34 -22.30 -14.43
N ASN A 87 12.98 -23.13 -13.45
CA ASN A 87 12.85 -24.57 -13.60
C ASN A 87 11.60 -24.97 -14.44
N ASN A 88 11.78 -25.00 -15.76
CA ASN A 88 10.73 -25.33 -16.73
C ASN A 88 10.12 -26.74 -16.56
N GLN A 89 10.89 -27.69 -16.01
CA GLN A 89 10.39 -29.06 -15.78
C GLN A 89 9.37 -29.09 -14.63
N ALA A 90 9.65 -28.40 -13.53
CA ALA A 90 8.72 -28.26 -12.41
C ALA A 90 7.42 -27.56 -12.85
N CYS A 91 7.55 -26.51 -13.66
CA CYS A 91 6.41 -25.83 -14.29
C CYS A 91 5.57 -26.80 -15.14
N SER A 92 6.20 -27.51 -16.09
CA SER A 92 5.51 -28.42 -17.01
C SER A 92 4.76 -29.53 -16.27
N SER A 93 5.37 -30.08 -15.22
CA SER A 93 4.74 -31.09 -14.36
C SER A 93 3.55 -30.52 -13.59
N ALA A 94 3.67 -29.33 -13.02
CA ALA A 94 2.62 -28.69 -12.24
C ALA A 94 1.37 -28.36 -13.10
N VAL A 95 1.56 -27.88 -14.32
CA VAL A 95 0.45 -27.54 -15.24
C VAL A 95 -0.33 -28.78 -15.66
N ARG A 96 0.33 -29.95 -15.76
CA ARG A 96 -0.31 -31.22 -16.15
C ARG A 96 -1.01 -31.93 -14.99
N LYS A 97 -0.67 -31.61 -13.74
CA LYS A 97 -1.26 -32.27 -12.58
C LYS A 97 -2.72 -31.81 -12.35
N PRO A 98 -3.66 -32.74 -12.08
CA PRO A 98 -5.05 -32.38 -11.83
C PRO A 98 -5.24 -31.61 -10.51
N ALA A 99 -4.36 -31.84 -9.52
CA ALA A 99 -4.32 -31.08 -8.28
C ALA A 99 -2.87 -30.83 -7.86
N ILE A 100 -2.55 -29.58 -7.56
CA ILE A 100 -1.26 -29.15 -7.03
C ILE A 100 -1.38 -29.07 -5.50
N SER A 101 -0.34 -29.55 -4.82
CA SER A 101 -0.31 -29.70 -3.36
C SER A 101 0.93 -29.09 -2.73
N LEU A 102 1.04 -29.26 -1.41
CA LEU A 102 2.21 -28.84 -0.65
C LEU A 102 3.54 -29.45 -1.16
N ALA A 103 3.52 -30.65 -1.72
CA ALA A 103 4.70 -31.38 -2.16
C ALA A 103 5.39 -30.76 -3.38
N ASP A 104 4.63 -30.11 -4.25
CA ASP A 104 5.07 -29.62 -5.57
C ASP A 104 6.00 -28.39 -5.51
N SER A 105 6.14 -27.75 -4.35
CA SER A 105 7.02 -26.59 -4.17
C SER A 105 7.88 -26.67 -2.90
N THR A 106 8.22 -27.89 -2.47
CA THR A 106 8.97 -28.13 -1.23
C THR A 106 10.29 -27.33 -1.16
N GLU A 107 11.10 -27.33 -2.22
CA GLU A 107 12.38 -26.62 -2.26
C GLU A 107 12.18 -25.10 -2.19
N LEU A 108 11.34 -24.52 -3.05
CA LEU A 108 10.96 -23.11 -3.00
C LEU A 108 10.48 -22.69 -1.61
N ARG A 109 9.69 -23.52 -0.93
CA ARG A 109 9.18 -23.20 0.41
C ARG A 109 10.28 -23.13 1.44
N VAL A 110 11.25 -24.04 1.40
CA VAL A 110 12.38 -24.03 2.31
C VAL A 110 13.21 -22.76 2.06
N LEU A 111 13.59 -22.49 0.80
CA LEU A 111 14.37 -21.31 0.43
C LEU A 111 13.68 -20.01 0.86
N LEU A 112 12.42 -19.82 0.46
CA LEU A 112 11.64 -18.62 0.80
C LEU A 112 11.41 -18.48 2.32
N SER A 113 11.34 -19.58 3.07
CA SER A 113 11.21 -19.51 4.54
C SER A 113 12.51 -19.07 5.20
N ILE A 114 13.67 -19.58 4.75
CA ILE A 114 14.97 -19.11 5.26
C ILE A 114 15.14 -17.63 4.97
N MET A 115 14.92 -17.22 3.71
CA MET A 115 15.04 -15.81 3.31
C MET A 115 14.05 -14.91 4.09
N TYR A 116 12.83 -15.37 4.33
CA TYR A 116 11.87 -14.65 5.18
C TYR A 116 12.36 -14.48 6.61
N LEU A 117 12.88 -15.56 7.23
CA LEU A 117 13.43 -15.49 8.58
C LEU A 117 14.63 -14.54 8.65
N MET A 118 15.51 -14.54 7.63
CA MET A 118 16.62 -13.59 7.54
C MET A 118 16.12 -12.14 7.47
N VAL A 119 15.18 -11.85 6.56
CA VAL A 119 14.61 -10.50 6.40
C VAL A 119 13.86 -10.02 7.63
N GLU A 120 13.01 -10.84 8.23
CA GLU A 120 12.23 -10.47 9.42
C GLU A 120 13.14 -10.24 10.63
N THR A 121 14.10 -11.14 10.86
CA THR A 121 14.94 -11.12 12.05
C THR A 121 15.97 -9.99 12.00
N ILE A 122 16.62 -9.78 10.86
CA ILE A 122 17.57 -8.68 10.68
C ILE A 122 16.85 -7.33 10.70
N ARG A 123 15.57 -7.25 10.26
CA ARG A 123 14.78 -6.01 10.36
C ARG A 123 14.61 -5.52 11.80
N VAL A 124 14.35 -6.42 12.75
CA VAL A 124 13.93 -6.06 14.12
C VAL A 124 15.12 -5.56 14.95
N GLU A 125 15.07 -4.30 15.38
CA GLU A 125 16.07 -3.69 16.25
C GLU A 125 15.77 -4.05 17.70
N MET A 126 16.80 -4.47 18.45
CA MET A 126 16.66 -4.84 19.86
C MET A 126 17.56 -3.98 20.75
N GLU A 127 17.07 -3.65 21.93
CA GLU A 127 17.87 -3.00 22.97
C GLU A 127 19.03 -3.93 23.35
N GLY A 128 20.27 -3.47 23.16
CA GLY A 128 21.48 -4.28 23.37
C GLY A 128 22.10 -4.88 22.10
N ASP A 129 21.61 -4.57 20.90
CA ASP A 129 22.30 -4.95 19.66
C ASP A 129 23.73 -4.37 19.61
N SER A 130 24.71 -5.24 19.37
CA SER A 130 26.13 -4.89 19.23
C SER A 130 26.36 -3.98 18.00
N PRO A 131 27.44 -3.18 17.97
CA PRO A 131 27.73 -2.33 16.82
C PRO A 131 27.90 -3.14 15.52
N GLU A 132 28.40 -4.37 15.59
CA GLU A 132 28.51 -5.28 14.45
C GLU A 132 27.14 -5.67 13.91
N ARG A 133 26.18 -6.02 14.77
CA ARG A 133 24.80 -6.35 14.35
C ARG A 133 24.08 -5.15 13.73
N LYS A 134 24.33 -3.94 14.25
CA LYS A 134 23.81 -2.70 13.66
C LYS A 134 24.41 -2.45 12.28
N ALA A 135 25.72 -2.62 12.13
CA ALA A 135 26.40 -2.49 10.84
C ALA A 135 25.90 -3.54 9.82
N ALA A 136 25.80 -4.81 10.23
CA ALA A 136 25.29 -5.89 9.38
C ALA A 136 23.85 -5.62 8.91
N ARG A 137 23.00 -5.08 9.79
CA ARG A 137 21.63 -4.66 9.43
C ARG A 137 21.60 -3.55 8.38
N GLU A 138 22.41 -2.50 8.53
CA GLU A 138 22.45 -1.41 7.56
C GLU A 138 23.06 -1.87 6.22
N ALA A 139 24.07 -2.74 6.26
CA ALA A 139 24.61 -3.40 5.08
C ALA A 139 23.51 -4.22 4.36
N PHE A 140 22.78 -5.05 5.09
CA PHE A 140 21.72 -5.88 4.55
C PHE A 140 20.55 -5.05 3.98
N LYS A 141 20.17 -3.95 4.63
CA LYS A 141 19.17 -3.01 4.09
C LYS A 141 19.60 -2.43 2.75
N THR A 142 20.87 -2.01 2.66
CA THR A 142 21.46 -1.45 1.44
C THR A 142 21.52 -2.51 0.35
N GLU A 143 21.96 -3.72 0.69
CA GLU A 143 21.99 -4.89 -0.18
C GLU A 143 20.61 -5.15 -0.80
N LEU A 144 19.56 -5.28 0.01
CA LEU A 144 18.18 -5.53 -0.47
C LEU A 144 17.62 -4.43 -1.39
N GLY A 145 18.03 -3.17 -1.20
CA GLY A 145 17.60 -2.03 -2.01
C GLY A 145 18.42 -1.83 -3.29
N SER A 146 19.62 -2.40 -3.34
CA SER A 146 20.54 -2.31 -4.47
C SER A 146 20.26 -3.38 -5.54
N PRO A 147 20.74 -3.20 -6.79
CA PRO A 147 20.77 -4.24 -7.80
C PRO A 147 21.67 -5.41 -7.37
N LEU A 148 21.10 -6.57 -7.03
CA LEU A 148 21.86 -7.71 -6.49
C LEU A 148 22.18 -8.77 -7.53
N TYR A 149 21.15 -9.26 -8.21
CA TYR A 149 21.24 -10.38 -9.15
C TYR A 149 20.55 -10.00 -10.45
N ASN A 150 21.20 -10.25 -11.59
CA ASN A 150 20.78 -9.80 -12.93
C ASN A 150 20.59 -8.27 -13.08
N GLY A 151 21.21 -7.46 -12.22
CA GLY A 151 21.08 -6.01 -12.26
C GLY A 151 19.73 -5.47 -11.74
N GLU A 152 18.98 -6.28 -10.98
CA GLU A 152 17.69 -5.90 -10.41
C GLU A 152 17.67 -6.07 -8.87
N PRO A 153 16.93 -5.22 -8.13
CA PRO A 153 16.67 -5.44 -6.70
C PRO A 153 15.91 -6.73 -6.43
N PHE A 154 16.15 -7.35 -5.28
CA PHE A 154 15.50 -8.62 -4.89
C PHE A 154 13.96 -8.55 -4.93
N ALA A 155 13.38 -7.38 -4.64
CA ALA A 155 11.93 -7.17 -4.73
C ALA A 155 11.38 -7.43 -6.15
N LEU A 156 12.13 -7.12 -7.21
CA LEU A 156 11.70 -7.35 -8.60
C LEU A 156 11.67 -8.83 -8.94
N LEU A 157 12.65 -9.62 -8.46
CA LEU A 157 12.63 -11.07 -8.63
C LEU A 157 11.34 -11.68 -8.04
N LEU A 158 10.94 -11.23 -6.84
CA LEU A 158 9.71 -11.68 -6.18
C LEU A 158 8.45 -11.18 -6.90
N PHE A 159 8.45 -9.96 -7.45
CA PHE A 159 7.38 -9.48 -8.32
C PHE A 159 7.24 -10.33 -9.59
N THR A 160 8.36 -10.78 -10.17
CA THR A 160 8.39 -11.69 -11.31
C THR A 160 7.80 -13.06 -10.96
N MET A 161 8.03 -13.58 -9.75
CA MET A 161 7.33 -14.78 -9.27
C MET A 161 5.81 -14.58 -9.21
N VAL A 162 5.36 -13.41 -8.73
CA VAL A 162 3.93 -13.06 -8.65
C VAL A 162 3.29 -13.01 -10.04
N THR A 163 3.94 -12.40 -11.03
CA THR A 163 3.41 -12.34 -12.40
C THR A 163 3.43 -13.71 -13.08
N LYS A 164 4.51 -14.50 -12.95
CA LYS A 164 4.58 -15.87 -13.46
C LYS A 164 3.44 -16.75 -12.92
N PHE A 165 3.14 -16.63 -11.63
CA PHE A 165 2.02 -17.36 -11.01
C PHE A 165 0.65 -16.90 -11.56
N CYS A 166 0.41 -15.58 -11.63
CA CYS A 166 -0.86 -15.04 -12.13
C CYS A 166 -1.11 -15.28 -13.62
N SER A 167 -0.05 -15.50 -14.40
CA SER A 167 -0.11 -15.89 -15.81
C SER A 167 -0.24 -17.41 -16.00
N MET A 168 -0.37 -18.19 -14.91
CA MET A 168 -0.42 -19.67 -14.92
C MET A 168 0.84 -20.35 -15.47
N ASN A 169 1.95 -19.61 -15.58
CA ASN A 169 3.25 -20.12 -15.99
C ASN A 169 4.02 -20.80 -14.85
N ALA A 170 3.56 -20.67 -13.60
CA ALA A 170 4.16 -21.35 -12.45
C ALA A 170 3.12 -21.56 -11.33
N PRO A 171 2.08 -22.39 -11.54
CA PRO A 171 0.95 -22.51 -10.61
C PRO A 171 1.29 -23.19 -9.27
N HIS A 172 2.49 -23.76 -9.14
CA HIS A 172 2.97 -24.45 -7.92
C HIS A 172 3.66 -23.50 -6.92
N PHE A 173 3.98 -22.27 -7.32
CA PHE A 173 4.70 -21.35 -6.46
C PHE A 173 3.91 -21.04 -5.16
N PRO A 174 4.60 -21.02 -3.99
CA PRO A 174 3.95 -20.82 -2.70
C PRO A 174 3.64 -19.34 -2.45
N MET A 175 2.57 -18.82 -3.07
CA MET A 175 2.30 -17.37 -3.13
C MET A 175 2.21 -16.66 -1.79
N LYS A 176 1.71 -17.31 -0.74
CA LYS A 176 1.71 -16.71 0.61
C LYS A 176 3.13 -16.35 1.06
N LYS A 177 4.10 -17.24 0.82
CA LYS A 177 5.51 -17.01 1.20
C LYS A 177 6.16 -15.95 0.34
N VAL A 178 5.94 -16.00 -0.98
CA VAL A 178 6.43 -14.99 -1.93
C VAL A 178 5.93 -13.60 -1.57
N LEU A 179 4.62 -13.44 -1.32
CA LEU A 179 4.02 -12.15 -0.99
C LEU A 179 4.47 -11.63 0.39
N LEU A 180 4.61 -12.50 1.38
CA LEU A 180 5.13 -12.11 2.69
C LEU A 180 6.58 -11.63 2.60
N LEU A 181 7.43 -12.40 1.93
CA LEU A 181 8.82 -12.03 1.71
C LEU A 181 8.91 -10.72 0.93
N LEU A 182 8.16 -10.56 -0.17
CA LEU A 182 8.11 -9.34 -0.97
C LEU A 182 7.71 -8.13 -0.13
N TRP A 183 6.64 -8.26 0.67
CA TRP A 183 6.21 -7.18 1.55
C TRP A 183 7.31 -6.81 2.55
N LYS A 184 7.95 -7.78 3.20
CA LYS A 184 8.99 -7.52 4.20
C LYS A 184 10.28 -6.97 3.57
N THR A 185 10.68 -7.47 2.40
CA THR A 185 11.82 -6.93 1.62
C THR A 185 11.60 -5.45 1.28
N ILE A 186 10.41 -5.08 0.80
CA ILE A 186 10.08 -3.67 0.50
C ILE A 186 9.98 -2.83 1.77
N LEU A 187 9.46 -3.37 2.86
CA LEU A 187 9.39 -2.70 4.15
C LEU A 187 10.78 -2.33 4.67
N VAL A 188 11.75 -3.23 4.53
CA VAL A 188 13.14 -3.07 4.96
C VAL A 188 13.91 -2.13 4.05
N SER A 189 13.91 -2.39 2.74
CA SER A 189 14.66 -1.61 1.74
C SER A 189 14.23 -0.14 1.67
N LEU A 190 12.95 0.16 1.90
CA LEU A 190 12.43 1.53 1.88
C LEU A 190 12.49 2.24 3.25
N ASN A 191 13.23 1.69 4.23
CA ASN A 191 13.51 2.26 5.55
C ASN A 191 12.26 2.71 6.35
N ILE A 192 11.27 1.84 6.47
CA ILE A 192 10.04 2.17 7.20
C ILE A 192 10.12 1.73 8.66
N HIS A 193 10.45 2.65 9.56
CA HIS A 193 10.31 2.43 11.00
C HIS A 193 8.83 2.49 11.48
N SER A 194 7.89 2.96 10.66
CA SER A 194 6.61 3.51 11.15
C SER A 194 5.32 2.72 10.86
N SER A 195 5.28 1.72 9.98
CA SER A 195 3.99 1.16 9.52
C SER A 195 3.26 0.26 10.53
N GLU A 196 3.99 -0.57 11.29
CA GLU A 196 3.43 -1.41 12.36
C GLU A 196 3.29 -0.58 13.65
N SER A 197 4.35 0.16 14.04
CA SER A 197 4.36 1.06 15.19
C SER A 197 3.23 2.11 15.19
N LEU A 198 2.86 2.68 14.03
CA LEU A 198 1.78 3.69 13.98
C LEU A 198 0.41 3.16 14.40
N LEU A 199 0.15 1.85 14.28
CA LEU A 199 -1.15 1.32 14.70
C LEU A 199 -1.17 1.03 16.20
N ASP A 200 -0.07 0.50 16.74
CA ASP A 200 0.09 0.24 18.17
C ASP A 200 0.14 1.56 18.95
N THR A 201 0.91 2.55 18.49
CA THR A 201 0.96 3.89 19.07
C THR A 201 -0.38 4.62 18.97
N TYR A 202 -1.21 4.38 17.94
CA TYR A 202 -2.53 5.03 17.82
C TYR A 202 -3.62 4.30 18.62
N ASN A 203 -3.50 2.98 18.83
CA ASN A 203 -4.37 2.21 19.72
C ASN A 203 -4.09 2.55 21.20
N GLU A 204 -2.84 2.84 21.55
CA GLU A 204 -2.42 3.33 22.87
C GLU A 204 -2.82 4.80 23.11
N ARG A 205 -2.73 5.64 22.07
CA ARG A 205 -3.04 7.08 22.15
C ARG A 205 -4.39 7.46 21.53
N ASP A 206 -5.36 6.54 21.52
CA ASP A 206 -6.67 6.82 20.92
C ASP A 206 -7.33 8.01 21.65
N PRO A 207 -7.41 9.19 21.02
CA PRO A 207 -7.93 10.39 21.69
C PRO A 207 -9.42 10.26 22.02
N PHE A 208 -10.10 9.27 21.45
CA PHE A 208 -11.54 9.08 21.53
C PHE A 208 -11.95 7.95 22.49
N LYS A 209 -11.00 7.23 23.10
CA LYS A 209 -11.29 6.18 24.12
C LYS A 209 -12.00 6.74 25.36
N ASN A 210 -11.82 8.02 25.67
CA ASN A 210 -12.36 8.66 26.89
C ASN A 210 -13.75 9.30 26.72
N ASP A 211 -14.30 9.37 25.51
CA ASP A 211 -15.64 9.94 25.28
C ASP A 211 -16.75 8.88 25.44
N ASP A 212 -16.50 7.62 25.08
CA ASP A 212 -17.53 6.56 25.13
C ASP A 212 -17.88 6.11 26.58
N ALA A 213 -17.04 6.41 27.58
CA ALA A 213 -17.29 6.05 28.98
C ALA A 213 -18.31 6.97 29.69
N ARG A 214 -18.76 8.06 29.06
CA ARG A 214 -19.74 8.99 29.64
C ARG A 214 -21.17 8.76 29.18
N ASP A 215 -21.37 7.94 28.15
CA ASP A 215 -22.68 7.75 27.52
C ASP A 215 -23.38 6.45 27.96
N GLU A 216 -22.81 5.66 28.90
CA GLU A 216 -23.39 4.38 29.37
C GLU A 216 -23.92 4.42 30.82
N GLU A 217 -23.82 5.54 31.55
CA GLU A 217 -24.43 5.69 32.89
C GLU A 217 -25.42 6.87 32.89
N ASP A 218 -26.67 6.58 32.52
CA ASP A 218 -27.93 7.16 33.05
C ASP A 218 -29.02 7.10 31.97
N ASP A 219 -29.71 5.96 31.88
CA ASP A 219 -31.05 5.92 31.31
C ASP A 219 -31.93 5.07 32.25
N PRO A 220 -32.57 5.68 33.28
CA PRO A 220 -33.64 5.02 34.01
C PRO A 220 -34.97 5.19 33.25
N GLU A 221 -35.60 4.05 33.00
CA GLU A 221 -36.89 3.88 32.33
C GLU A 221 -38.04 4.73 32.94
N ASP A 222 -38.97 5.05 32.05
CA ASP A 222 -40.31 5.64 32.23
C ASP A 222 -40.98 5.50 33.61
N VAL A 223 -41.42 6.62 34.20
CA VAL A 223 -42.73 6.69 34.88
C VAL A 223 -43.38 8.07 34.65
N ASP A 224 -44.57 7.99 34.06
CA ASP A 224 -45.61 8.99 33.85
C ASP A 224 -46.02 9.76 35.13
N SER A 225 -46.16 11.09 35.04
CA SER A 225 -47.15 11.91 35.76
C SER A 225 -47.06 13.37 35.29
N GLY A 226 -48.08 13.84 34.59
CA GLY A 226 -48.24 15.24 34.20
C GLY A 226 -48.61 16.18 35.36
N ILE A 227 -48.43 17.49 35.13
CA ILE A 227 -49.41 18.57 35.31
C ILE A 227 -48.71 19.92 35.07
N GLU A 228 -49.46 20.80 34.38
CA GLU A 228 -49.17 22.17 33.96
C GLU A 228 -48.80 23.14 35.10
N GLY A 229 -48.12 24.24 34.76
CA GLY A 229 -48.13 25.46 35.58
C GLY A 229 -46.96 26.40 35.35
N GLU A 230 -47.15 27.41 34.49
CA GLU A 230 -46.39 28.67 34.53
C GLU A 230 -46.54 29.34 35.90
N VAL A 231 -45.45 29.76 36.55
CA VAL A 231 -45.43 31.05 37.26
C VAL A 231 -44.00 31.60 37.47
N ASP A 232 -43.92 32.90 37.23
CA ASP A 232 -42.82 33.86 37.44
C ASP A 232 -42.39 33.98 38.93
N PRO A 233 -41.13 34.34 39.26
CA PRO A 233 -40.61 34.24 40.63
C PRO A 233 -40.57 35.60 41.33
N LEU A 234 -41.44 35.83 42.32
CA LEU A 234 -41.23 36.87 43.33
C LEU A 234 -41.80 36.44 44.69
N ASP A 235 -40.97 36.64 45.73
CA ASP A 235 -41.33 36.82 47.14
C ASP A 235 -41.80 35.60 47.98
N ARG A 236 -40.89 35.02 48.79
CA ARG A 236 -40.68 35.42 50.21
C ARG A 236 -39.94 34.39 51.09
N ASP A 237 -39.09 34.97 51.92
CA ASP A 237 -38.83 34.66 53.33
C ASP A 237 -38.08 33.39 53.76
N VAL A 238 -36.79 33.67 53.95
CA VAL A 238 -35.77 33.05 54.78
C VAL A 238 -36.28 32.54 56.14
N ILE A 239 -36.22 31.22 56.35
CA ILE A 239 -35.99 30.61 57.67
C ILE A 239 -34.70 29.78 57.57
N ILE A 240 -33.70 30.20 58.34
CA ILE A 240 -32.34 29.66 58.38
C ILE A 240 -32.36 28.30 59.10
N GLN A 241 -31.99 27.22 58.40
CA GLN A 241 -31.42 26.01 59.01
C GLN A 241 -29.91 26.00 58.76
N PRO A 242 -29.07 25.64 59.74
CA PRO A 242 -27.63 25.57 59.54
C PRO A 242 -27.26 24.40 58.61
N PRO A 243 -26.24 24.57 57.73
CA PRO A 243 -25.86 23.53 56.79
C PRO A 243 -25.15 22.36 57.48
N PRO A 244 -25.26 21.12 56.94
CA PRO A 244 -24.48 19.98 57.40
C PRO A 244 -22.96 20.18 57.11
N PRO A 245 -22.07 19.49 57.84
CA PRO A 245 -20.63 19.69 57.72
C PRO A 245 -20.12 19.33 56.32
N PRO A 246 -19.06 20.02 55.83
CA PRO A 246 -18.53 19.80 54.50
C PRO A 246 -17.92 18.38 54.36
N PRO A 247 -18.11 17.70 53.23
CA PRO A 247 -17.43 16.44 52.95
C PRO A 247 -15.91 16.66 52.83
N PRO A 248 -15.09 15.65 53.15
CA PRO A 248 -13.64 15.78 53.13
C PRO A 248 -13.12 16.18 51.74
N LEU A 249 -12.23 17.17 51.74
CA LEU A 249 -11.56 17.71 50.55
C LEU A 249 -10.93 16.58 49.73
N ARG A 250 -11.55 16.26 48.58
CA ARG A 250 -10.88 15.47 47.53
C ARG A 250 -9.69 16.30 47.03
N PRO A 251 -8.52 15.70 46.80
CA PRO A 251 -7.38 16.41 46.22
C PRO A 251 -7.79 17.01 44.86
N PRO A 252 -7.24 18.18 44.48
CA PRO A 252 -7.66 18.86 43.27
C PRO A 252 -7.36 17.95 42.09
N THR A 253 -8.42 17.43 41.46
CA THR A 253 -8.30 16.87 40.12
C THR A 253 -7.83 18.02 39.25
N GLU A 254 -6.59 17.94 38.75
CA GLU A 254 -6.10 18.87 37.74
C GLU A 254 -7.13 18.91 36.62
N ARG A 255 -7.91 19.99 36.56
CA ARG A 255 -8.76 20.26 35.41
C ARG A 255 -7.79 20.53 34.27
N VAL A 256 -7.49 19.50 33.50
CA VAL A 256 -6.77 19.61 32.24
C VAL A 256 -7.55 20.61 31.39
N SER A 257 -7.07 21.86 31.34
CA SER A 257 -7.66 22.88 30.50
C SER A 257 -7.28 22.54 29.07
N PHE A 258 -8.19 21.90 28.34
CA PHE A 258 -8.01 21.74 26.90
C PHE A 258 -7.97 23.14 26.26
N PRO A 259 -6.97 23.44 25.41
CA PRO A 259 -6.92 24.73 24.74
C PRO A 259 -8.22 24.96 23.97
N LYS A 260 -8.82 26.15 24.14
CA LYS A 260 -9.98 26.57 23.36
C LYS A 260 -9.55 26.74 21.89
N GLY A 261 -9.73 25.70 21.08
CA GLY A 261 -9.38 25.69 19.67
C GLY A 261 -9.56 24.30 19.05
N LEU A 262 -9.61 24.24 17.72
CA LEU A 262 -9.56 22.95 17.01
C LEU A 262 -8.24 22.24 17.35
N PRO A 263 -8.22 20.90 17.48
CA PRO A 263 -6.98 20.16 17.78
C PRO A 263 -5.99 20.15 16.60
N TRP A 264 -6.26 20.91 15.54
CA TRP A 264 -5.41 21.07 14.37
C TRP A 264 -5.43 22.51 13.85
N ALA A 265 -4.30 22.98 13.34
CA ALA A 265 -4.25 24.23 12.57
C ALA A 265 -5.07 24.08 11.26
N PRO A 266 -5.79 25.10 10.78
CA PRO A 266 -6.41 25.05 9.45
C PRO A 266 -5.35 24.91 8.33
N LYS A 267 -5.74 24.34 7.18
CA LYS A 267 -4.89 24.26 5.98
C LYS A 267 -5.63 24.83 4.79
N VAL A 268 -4.97 25.71 4.04
CA VAL A 268 -5.49 26.34 2.82
C VAL A 268 -4.50 26.07 1.69
N ARG A 269 -4.98 25.62 0.51
CA ARG A 269 -4.14 25.51 -0.69
C ARG A 269 -4.16 26.80 -1.49
N GLU A 270 -3.16 26.97 -2.33
CA GLU A 270 -3.10 28.08 -3.29
C GLU A 270 -4.35 28.16 -4.17
N LYS A 271 -4.78 27.04 -4.75
CA LYS A 271 -6.02 26.94 -5.54
C LYS A 271 -7.27 27.34 -4.75
N ASP A 272 -7.28 27.13 -3.44
CA ASP A 272 -8.43 27.51 -2.59
C ASP A 272 -8.47 29.05 -2.41
N ILE A 273 -7.32 29.73 -2.45
CA ILE A 273 -7.20 31.20 -2.40
C ILE A 273 -7.58 31.79 -3.75
N GLU A 274 -7.06 31.21 -4.83
CA GLU A 274 -7.38 31.59 -6.21
C GLU A 274 -8.89 31.51 -6.45
N HIS A 275 -9.51 30.36 -6.17
CA HIS A 275 -10.96 30.18 -6.35
C HIS A 275 -11.79 31.18 -5.52
N PHE A 276 -11.37 31.46 -4.29
CA PHE A 276 -12.02 32.47 -3.45
C PHE A 276 -11.93 33.87 -4.06
N LEU A 277 -10.76 34.23 -4.59
CA LEU A 277 -10.52 35.51 -5.25
C LEU A 277 -11.26 35.63 -6.57
N GLU A 278 -11.27 34.59 -7.40
CA GLU A 278 -12.02 34.56 -8.66
C GLU A 278 -13.52 34.74 -8.41
N THR A 279 -14.08 34.00 -7.45
CA THR A 279 -15.48 34.12 -7.07
C THR A 279 -15.79 35.53 -6.56
N SER A 280 -14.90 36.11 -5.76
CA SER A 280 -15.05 37.46 -5.21
C SER A 280 -14.95 38.53 -6.29
N ARG A 281 -13.94 38.47 -7.17
CA ARG A 281 -13.72 39.42 -8.26
C ARG A 281 -14.85 39.34 -9.28
N ASN A 282 -15.30 38.15 -9.64
CA ASN A 282 -16.45 37.99 -10.53
C ASN A 282 -17.71 38.61 -9.91
N LYS A 283 -17.94 38.42 -8.60
CA LYS A 283 -19.11 38.98 -7.90
C LYS A 283 -19.08 40.51 -7.80
N PHE A 284 -17.94 41.11 -7.47
CA PHE A 284 -17.85 42.54 -7.17
C PHE A 284 -17.39 43.40 -8.35
N ILE A 285 -16.62 42.84 -9.27
CA ILE A 285 -15.93 43.55 -10.35
C ILE A 285 -16.33 43.02 -11.73
N GLY A 286 -16.83 41.78 -11.83
CA GLY A 286 -17.31 41.18 -13.09
C GLY A 286 -16.21 40.66 -14.02
N PHE A 287 -14.95 40.61 -13.56
CA PHE A 287 -13.85 39.98 -14.30
C PHE A 287 -12.94 39.17 -13.37
N THR A 288 -12.19 38.22 -13.93
CA THR A 288 -11.20 37.39 -13.22
C THR A 288 -9.81 37.60 -13.82
N LEU A 289 -8.76 37.42 -13.00
CA LEU A 289 -7.37 37.70 -13.41
C LEU A 289 -6.52 36.44 -13.68
N GLY A 290 -6.99 35.23 -13.36
CA GLY A 290 -6.32 33.94 -13.60
C GLY A 290 -4.93 33.81 -12.98
N ASN A 291 -4.69 32.83 -12.09
CA ASN A 291 -3.40 32.63 -11.40
C ASN A 291 -2.92 33.82 -10.52
N ASP A 292 -3.67 34.91 -10.39
CA ASP A 292 -3.33 36.05 -9.53
C ASP A 292 -3.95 35.91 -8.12
N ILE A 293 -3.08 35.83 -7.11
CA ILE A 293 -3.48 35.73 -5.69
C ILE A 293 -3.21 37.03 -4.89
N ASP A 294 -2.67 38.07 -5.52
CA ASP A 294 -2.17 39.26 -4.85
C ASP A 294 -3.01 40.51 -5.10
N THR A 295 -3.65 40.61 -6.27
CA THR A 295 -4.38 41.81 -6.67
C THR A 295 -5.74 41.91 -5.95
N LEU A 296 -5.83 42.77 -4.94
CA LEU A 296 -7.07 42.99 -4.16
C LEU A 296 -7.82 44.27 -4.56
N VAL A 297 -7.35 44.98 -5.58
CA VAL A 297 -7.93 46.26 -6.01
C VAL A 297 -9.40 46.07 -6.40
N GLY A 298 -10.27 46.95 -5.91
CA GLY A 298 -11.71 46.92 -6.18
C GLY A 298 -12.51 45.95 -5.31
N LEU A 299 -11.87 45.18 -4.42
CA LEU A 299 -12.56 44.28 -3.49
C LEU A 299 -12.88 44.98 -2.16
N PRO A 300 -13.99 44.61 -1.48
CA PRO A 300 -14.32 45.13 -0.15
C PRO A 300 -13.31 44.74 0.93
N ARG A 301 -13.15 45.57 1.97
CA ARG A 301 -12.25 45.30 3.12
C ARG A 301 -12.42 43.90 3.75
N PRO A 302 -13.64 43.35 3.96
CA PRO A 302 -13.80 41.99 4.48
C PRO A 302 -13.16 40.90 3.62
N ILE A 303 -13.11 41.10 2.30
CA ILE A 303 -12.43 40.17 1.38
C ILE A 303 -10.91 40.27 1.59
N HIS A 304 -10.37 41.46 1.83
CA HIS A 304 -8.94 41.64 2.12
C HIS A 304 -8.54 40.91 3.41
N GLU A 305 -9.34 41.04 4.46
CA GLU A 305 -9.14 40.33 5.73
C GLU A 305 -9.24 38.80 5.55
N SER A 306 -10.20 38.35 4.74
CA SER A 306 -10.35 36.93 4.41
C SER A 306 -9.12 36.40 3.68
N VAL A 307 -8.65 37.08 2.64
CA VAL A 307 -7.43 36.69 1.89
C VAL A 307 -6.21 36.68 2.80
N LYS A 308 -6.05 37.68 3.67
CA LYS A 308 -4.97 37.72 4.66
C LYS A 308 -4.99 36.48 5.56
N THR A 309 -6.18 36.11 6.06
CA THR A 309 -6.37 34.91 6.90
C THR A 309 -6.07 33.62 6.14
N LEU A 310 -6.51 33.53 4.89
CA LEU A 310 -6.25 32.38 4.02
C LEU A 310 -4.75 32.22 3.73
N LYS A 311 -4.05 33.32 3.41
CA LYS A 311 -2.59 33.34 3.18
C LYS A 311 -1.81 32.94 4.43
N GLN A 312 -2.25 33.37 5.62
CA GLN A 312 -1.61 32.98 6.88
C GLN A 312 -1.64 31.45 7.11
N HIS A 313 -2.66 30.76 6.58
CA HIS A 313 -2.80 29.30 6.70
C HIS A 313 -2.47 28.57 5.39
N LYS A 314 -1.75 29.23 4.46
CA LYS A 314 -1.29 28.62 3.20
C LYS A 314 -0.34 27.47 3.52
N TYR A 315 -0.72 26.26 3.10
CA TYR A 315 0.07 25.06 3.24
C TYR A 315 0.52 24.62 1.84
N VAL A 316 1.84 24.62 1.62
CA VAL A 316 2.43 24.07 0.40
C VAL A 316 2.84 22.63 0.66
N SER A 317 2.28 21.72 -0.14
CA SER A 317 2.60 20.30 -0.06
C SER A 317 3.85 19.97 -0.87
N ILE A 318 4.58 18.92 -0.48
CA ILE A 318 5.69 18.35 -1.26
C ILE A 318 5.26 18.08 -2.72
N ALA A 319 4.02 17.61 -2.91
CA ALA A 319 3.46 17.36 -4.22
C ALA A 319 3.36 18.63 -5.08
N GLU A 320 2.96 19.77 -4.52
CA GLU A 320 2.89 21.04 -5.25
C GLU A 320 4.29 21.56 -5.60
N VAL A 321 5.27 21.38 -4.69
CA VAL A 321 6.68 21.71 -4.97
C VAL A 321 7.22 20.88 -6.14
N GLN A 322 6.97 19.57 -6.12
CA GLN A 322 7.40 18.64 -7.17
C GLN A 322 6.74 18.93 -8.52
N ILE A 323 5.43 19.18 -8.55
CA ILE A 323 4.71 19.55 -9.78
C ILE A 323 5.28 20.84 -10.36
N LYS A 324 5.46 21.88 -9.53
CA LYS A 324 6.00 23.16 -9.99
C LYS A 324 7.42 23.01 -10.54
N ARG A 325 8.26 22.22 -9.88
CA ARG A 325 9.60 21.92 -10.38
C ARG A 325 9.53 21.25 -11.76
N GLU A 326 8.65 20.27 -11.94
CA GLU A 326 8.47 19.62 -13.25
C GLU A 326 8.01 20.61 -14.34
N GLU A 327 7.09 21.51 -14.01
CA GLU A 327 6.64 22.58 -14.91
C GLU A 327 7.80 23.50 -15.32
N GLU A 328 8.70 23.85 -14.39
CA GLU A 328 9.91 24.64 -14.66
C GLU A 328 10.91 23.90 -15.56
N LEU A 329 11.15 22.61 -15.31
CA LEU A 329 12.06 21.78 -16.12
C LEU A 329 11.53 21.62 -17.57
N GLN A 330 10.21 21.53 -17.74
CA GLN A 330 9.57 21.44 -19.06
C GLN A 330 9.61 22.75 -19.87
N GLN A 331 9.74 23.91 -19.22
CA GLN A 331 9.83 25.19 -19.92
C GLN A 331 11.15 25.35 -20.70
N CYS A 332 12.24 24.76 -20.20
CA CYS A 332 13.56 24.84 -20.83
C CYS A 332 14.25 23.47 -20.90
N PRO A 333 13.75 22.52 -21.71
CA PRO A 333 14.25 21.15 -21.73
C PRO A 333 15.75 21.04 -22.04
N MET A 334 16.29 21.93 -22.88
CA MET A 334 17.70 21.90 -23.30
C MET A 334 18.69 22.39 -22.24
N THR A 335 18.25 23.18 -21.26
CA THR A 335 19.14 23.80 -20.25
C THR A 335 18.85 23.29 -18.85
N MET A 336 17.61 22.88 -18.60
CA MET A 336 17.10 22.45 -17.30
C MET A 336 16.54 21.02 -17.35
N GLY A 337 16.57 20.32 -18.48
CA GLY A 337 15.98 18.98 -18.62
C GLY A 337 16.77 17.87 -17.90
N GLU A 338 18.09 18.02 -17.82
CA GLU A 338 18.96 17.10 -17.08
C GLU A 338 18.86 17.37 -15.57
N GLU A 339 18.43 16.34 -14.85
CA GLU A 339 18.31 16.35 -13.40
C GLU A 339 19.24 15.28 -12.83
N GLU A 340 20.14 15.67 -11.93
CA GLU A 340 20.86 14.69 -11.11
C GLU A 340 19.89 14.09 -10.08
N VAL A 341 19.60 12.82 -10.26
CA VAL A 341 18.66 12.06 -9.44
C VAL A 341 19.43 11.21 -8.47
N GLU A 342 19.15 11.37 -7.17
CA GLU A 342 19.65 10.46 -6.15
C GLU A 342 19.05 9.05 -6.35
N GLU A 343 19.92 8.04 -6.48
CA GLU A 343 19.55 6.63 -6.62
C GLU A 343 19.07 6.03 -5.29
N THR A 344 17.98 6.60 -4.77
CA THR A 344 17.35 6.06 -3.56
C THR A 344 16.76 4.67 -3.83
N PRO A 345 16.62 3.79 -2.82
CA PRO A 345 15.97 2.49 -3.01
C PRO A 345 14.55 2.59 -3.60
N ALA A 346 13.83 3.69 -3.33
CA ALA A 346 12.52 3.94 -3.93
C ALA A 346 12.62 4.27 -5.43
N GLU A 347 13.65 5.01 -5.84
CA GLU A 347 13.91 5.34 -7.24
C GLU A 347 14.31 4.10 -8.03
N ILE A 348 15.27 3.32 -7.52
CA ILE A 348 15.73 2.06 -8.15
C ILE A 348 14.55 1.09 -8.31
N LEU A 349 13.73 0.94 -7.27
CA LEU A 349 12.54 0.10 -7.33
C LEU A 349 11.52 0.63 -8.35
N TYR A 350 11.24 1.93 -8.37
CA TYR A 350 10.30 2.51 -9.34
C TYR A 350 10.77 2.28 -10.78
N LEU A 351 12.06 2.55 -11.04
CA LEU A 351 12.66 2.39 -12.36
C LEU A 351 12.56 0.95 -12.86
N GLY A 352 12.92 -0.03 -12.02
CA GLY A 352 12.81 -1.43 -12.39
C GLY A 352 11.37 -1.94 -12.47
N MET A 353 10.44 -1.35 -11.71
CA MET A 353 9.02 -1.67 -11.84
C MET A 353 8.38 -1.07 -13.11
N LEU A 354 8.92 0.05 -13.61
CA LEU A 354 8.30 0.88 -14.65
C LEU A 354 7.85 0.09 -15.91
N PRO A 355 8.68 -0.79 -16.52
CA PRO A 355 8.31 -1.49 -17.76
C PRO A 355 7.13 -2.45 -17.62
N SER A 356 6.97 -3.04 -16.42
CA SER A 356 5.96 -4.08 -16.14
C SER A 356 4.97 -3.65 -15.05
N LEU A 357 4.89 -2.36 -14.73
CA LEU A 357 4.12 -1.86 -13.58
C LEU A 357 2.64 -2.26 -13.67
N SER A 358 2.03 -2.14 -14.85
CA SER A 358 0.64 -2.55 -15.08
C SER A 358 0.44 -4.03 -14.76
N GLN A 359 1.38 -4.89 -15.19
CA GLN A 359 1.32 -6.33 -14.92
C GLN A 359 1.43 -6.64 -13.43
N TYR A 360 2.35 -5.98 -12.72
CA TYR A 360 2.52 -6.13 -11.27
C TYR A 360 1.25 -5.71 -10.52
N VAL A 361 0.67 -4.56 -10.87
CA VAL A 361 -0.57 -4.07 -10.24
C VAL A 361 -1.73 -5.05 -10.50
N ILE A 362 -1.93 -5.48 -11.75
CA ILE A 362 -2.98 -6.44 -12.10
C ILE A 362 -2.80 -7.76 -11.36
N ALA A 363 -1.58 -8.29 -11.29
CA ALA A 363 -1.28 -9.55 -10.60
C ALA A 363 -1.63 -9.46 -9.10
N LEU A 364 -1.23 -8.38 -8.42
CA LEU A 364 -1.58 -8.16 -7.02
C LEU A 364 -3.10 -8.07 -6.81
N LEU A 365 -3.83 -7.36 -7.68
CA LEU A 365 -5.29 -7.24 -7.55
C LEU A 365 -6.01 -8.56 -7.87
N LYS A 366 -5.51 -9.36 -8.80
CA LYS A 366 -6.02 -10.72 -9.08
C LYS A 366 -5.88 -11.63 -7.85
N LEU A 367 -4.73 -11.60 -7.19
CA LEU A 367 -4.50 -12.37 -5.95
C LEU A 367 -5.38 -11.87 -4.80
N LEU A 368 -5.56 -10.54 -4.68
CA LEU A 368 -6.46 -9.95 -3.68
C LEU A 368 -7.91 -10.38 -3.90
N LEU A 369 -8.36 -10.46 -5.16
CA LEU A 369 -9.69 -10.94 -5.52
C LEU A 369 -9.87 -12.42 -5.17
N ALA A 370 -8.90 -13.28 -5.52
CA ALA A 370 -8.94 -14.71 -5.21
C ALA A 370 -8.95 -14.98 -3.70
N ALA A 371 -8.26 -14.14 -2.92
CA ALA A 371 -8.23 -14.24 -1.45
C ALA A 371 -9.40 -13.52 -0.76
N ALA A 372 -10.26 -12.80 -1.51
CA ALA A 372 -11.38 -12.08 -0.92
C ALA A 372 -12.39 -13.06 -0.29
N PRO A 373 -13.01 -12.74 0.85
CA PRO A 373 -13.83 -13.73 1.58
C PRO A 373 -15.14 -14.08 0.85
N THR A 374 -15.59 -13.20 -0.06
CA THR A 374 -16.74 -13.47 -0.94
C THR A 374 -16.39 -14.34 -2.17
N SER A 375 -15.12 -14.69 -2.39
CA SER A 375 -14.74 -15.46 -3.58
C SER A 375 -15.23 -16.90 -3.50
N LYS A 376 -15.89 -17.37 -4.57
CA LYS A 376 -16.32 -18.77 -4.70
C LYS A 376 -15.27 -19.54 -5.50
N ALA A 377 -14.93 -20.75 -5.07
CA ALA A 377 -13.89 -21.59 -5.68
C ALA A 377 -14.09 -21.93 -7.18
N LYS A 378 -15.30 -21.74 -7.73
CA LYS A 378 -15.63 -22.02 -9.15
C LYS A 378 -15.39 -20.84 -10.11
N THR A 379 -15.09 -19.64 -9.61
CA THR A 379 -15.00 -18.42 -10.44
C THR A 379 -13.58 -17.86 -10.58
N ASP A 380 -12.58 -18.45 -9.92
CA ASP A 380 -11.23 -17.90 -9.88
C ASP A 380 -10.35 -18.53 -10.95
N SER A 381 -9.75 -17.68 -11.78
CA SER A 381 -8.81 -18.10 -12.84
C SER A 381 -7.46 -18.59 -12.28
N ILE A 382 -7.23 -18.49 -10.97
CA ILE A 382 -5.96 -18.78 -10.30
C ILE A 382 -6.25 -19.57 -9.00
N ASN A 383 -5.52 -20.68 -8.79
CA ASN A 383 -5.65 -21.49 -7.58
C ASN A 383 -4.63 -21.08 -6.50
N ILE A 384 -5.02 -20.15 -5.63
CA ILE A 384 -4.18 -19.75 -4.48
C ILE A 384 -4.07 -20.82 -3.39
N LEU A 385 -4.91 -21.86 -3.41
CA LEU A 385 -4.99 -22.87 -2.34
C LEU A 385 -3.95 -23.98 -2.47
N ALA A 386 -3.24 -24.07 -3.61
CA ALA A 386 -2.15 -25.02 -3.82
C ALA A 386 -1.07 -24.96 -2.71
N ASP A 387 -0.91 -23.80 -2.05
CA ASP A 387 0.03 -23.60 -0.94
C ASP A 387 -0.53 -23.98 0.45
N VAL A 388 -1.68 -24.65 0.50
CA VAL A 388 -2.29 -25.17 1.74
C VAL A 388 -2.73 -26.62 1.61
N LEU A 389 -3.15 -27.04 0.41
CA LEU A 389 -3.74 -28.35 0.23
C LEU A 389 -2.72 -29.49 0.41
N PRO A 390 -2.96 -30.44 1.33
CA PRO A 390 -2.10 -31.60 1.52
C PRO A 390 -2.13 -32.51 0.28
N GLU A 391 -1.17 -33.42 0.20
CA GLU A 391 -1.12 -34.44 -0.86
C GLU A 391 -2.29 -35.43 -0.74
N GLU A 392 -2.60 -35.84 0.49
CA GLU A 392 -3.78 -36.64 0.82
C GLU A 392 -4.83 -35.79 1.53
N MET A 393 -6.07 -35.84 1.04
CA MET A 393 -7.18 -35.10 1.64
C MET A 393 -7.58 -35.70 2.99
N PRO A 394 -7.95 -34.85 3.97
CA PRO A 394 -8.31 -35.31 5.31
C PRO A 394 -9.54 -36.21 5.28
N ILE A 395 -9.46 -37.35 5.97
CA ILE A 395 -10.53 -38.35 6.08
C ILE A 395 -11.40 -38.14 7.33
N THR A 396 -10.89 -37.44 8.34
CA THR A 396 -11.61 -37.17 9.59
C THR A 396 -12.19 -35.76 9.62
N VAL A 397 -13.29 -35.59 10.37
CA VAL A 397 -13.93 -34.28 10.59
C VAL A 397 -12.95 -33.29 11.21
N LEU A 398 -12.18 -33.73 12.21
CA LEU A 398 -11.21 -32.90 12.90
C LEU A 398 -10.11 -32.36 11.96
N GLN A 399 -9.52 -33.24 11.13
CA GLN A 399 -8.51 -32.82 10.15
C GLN A 399 -9.11 -31.91 9.07
N SER A 400 -10.37 -32.12 8.69
CA SER A 400 -11.09 -31.24 7.76
C SER A 400 -11.34 -29.85 8.37
N MET A 401 -11.73 -29.77 9.64
CA MET A 401 -11.87 -28.51 10.37
C MET A 401 -10.53 -27.75 10.45
N LYS A 402 -9.44 -28.46 10.80
CA LYS A 402 -8.08 -27.88 10.80
C LYS A 402 -7.70 -27.32 9.43
N LEU A 403 -7.93 -28.08 8.35
CA LEU A 403 -7.68 -27.63 6.99
C LEU A 403 -8.52 -26.38 6.63
N GLY A 404 -9.78 -26.33 7.06
CA GLY A 404 -10.64 -25.15 6.88
C GLY A 404 -10.07 -23.89 7.55
N ILE A 405 -9.57 -24.02 8.78
CA ILE A 405 -8.88 -22.95 9.51
C ILE A 405 -7.60 -22.51 8.77
N ASP A 406 -6.78 -23.45 8.31
CA ASP A 406 -5.55 -23.17 7.57
C ASP A 406 -5.83 -22.47 6.23
N VAL A 407 -6.88 -22.88 5.50
CA VAL A 407 -7.32 -22.24 4.25
C VAL A 407 -7.76 -20.80 4.48
N ASN A 408 -8.54 -20.56 5.54
CA ASN A 408 -8.95 -19.21 5.88
C ASN A 408 -7.75 -18.36 6.32
N ARG A 409 -6.90 -18.85 7.23
CA ARG A 409 -5.67 -18.17 7.66
C ARG A 409 -4.77 -17.82 6.48
N HIS A 410 -4.66 -18.71 5.50
CA HIS A 410 -3.89 -18.48 4.28
C HIS A 410 -4.44 -17.29 3.47
N LYS A 411 -5.75 -17.23 3.24
CA LYS A 411 -6.39 -16.07 2.58
C LYS A 411 -6.15 -14.78 3.35
N GLU A 412 -6.31 -14.79 4.67
CA GLU A 412 -6.06 -13.61 5.52
C GLU A 412 -4.62 -13.09 5.37
N ILE A 413 -3.64 -13.98 5.36
CA ILE A 413 -2.22 -13.61 5.20
C ILE A 413 -1.97 -12.99 3.82
N ILE A 414 -2.53 -13.56 2.75
CA ILE A 414 -2.41 -13.00 1.39
C ILE A 414 -3.01 -11.60 1.32
N VAL A 415 -4.23 -11.40 1.83
CA VAL A 415 -4.89 -10.09 1.86
C VAL A 415 -4.06 -9.09 2.67
N LYS A 416 -3.52 -9.52 3.83
CA LYS A 416 -2.65 -8.70 4.68
C LYS A 416 -1.39 -8.25 3.94
N ALA A 417 -0.70 -9.18 3.28
CA ALA A 417 0.53 -8.90 2.54
C ALA A 417 0.28 -7.94 1.37
N ILE A 418 -0.74 -8.21 0.53
CA ILE A 418 -1.06 -7.37 -0.64
C ILE A 418 -1.51 -5.97 -0.22
N SER A 419 -2.40 -5.86 0.78
CA SER A 419 -2.87 -4.56 1.25
C SER A 419 -1.74 -3.72 1.87
N ALA A 420 -0.78 -4.36 2.54
CA ALA A 420 0.41 -3.68 3.04
C ALA A 420 1.31 -3.23 1.87
N LEU A 421 1.64 -4.14 0.96
CA LEU A 421 2.49 -3.90 -0.21
C LEU A 421 1.99 -2.71 -1.04
N LEU A 422 0.71 -2.73 -1.44
CA LEU A 422 0.09 -1.63 -2.20
C LEU A 422 0.15 -0.30 -1.44
N LEU A 423 -0.08 -0.32 -0.13
CA LEU A 423 -0.01 0.88 0.69
C LEU A 423 1.42 1.42 0.82
N LEU A 424 2.42 0.55 0.91
CA LEU A 424 3.84 0.93 0.95
C LEU A 424 4.27 1.59 -0.36
N LEU A 425 3.98 0.96 -1.50
CA LEU A 425 4.27 1.53 -2.82
C LEU A 425 3.65 2.94 -2.98
N LEU A 426 2.36 3.09 -2.64
CA LEU A 426 1.66 4.38 -2.68
C LEU A 426 2.15 5.41 -1.63
N LYS A 427 2.93 5.00 -0.63
CA LYS A 427 3.55 5.94 0.31
C LYS A 427 4.91 6.38 -0.21
N HIS A 428 5.77 5.44 -0.57
CA HIS A 428 7.15 5.74 -0.93
C HIS A 428 7.28 6.42 -2.27
N PHE A 429 6.54 5.97 -3.28
CA PHE A 429 6.52 6.70 -4.54
C PHE A 429 5.95 8.10 -4.38
N LYS A 430 5.05 8.34 -3.42
CA LYS A 430 4.58 9.70 -3.14
C LYS A 430 5.62 10.58 -2.46
N LEU A 431 6.44 10.00 -1.59
CA LEU A 431 7.53 10.71 -0.93
C LEU A 431 8.65 11.01 -1.93
N ASN A 432 8.95 10.06 -2.80
CA ASN A 432 9.98 10.17 -3.82
C ASN A 432 9.56 11.14 -4.94
N HIS A 433 8.43 10.88 -5.62
CA HIS A 433 7.86 11.84 -6.58
C HIS A 433 6.35 11.69 -6.79
N ILE A 434 5.59 12.79 -6.73
CA ILE A 434 4.13 12.78 -6.91
C ILE A 434 3.68 12.11 -8.21
N TYR A 435 4.38 12.25 -9.33
CA TYR A 435 4.02 11.58 -10.58
C TYR A 435 4.29 10.08 -10.58
N GLN A 436 5.30 9.59 -9.84
CA GLN A 436 5.45 8.14 -9.62
C GLN A 436 4.26 7.58 -8.84
N PHE A 437 3.81 8.30 -7.79
CA PHE A 437 2.60 7.94 -7.05
C PHE A 437 1.36 7.95 -7.94
N GLU A 438 1.15 9.00 -8.74
CA GLU A 438 -0.03 9.10 -9.59
C GLU A 438 -0.01 8.04 -10.70
N TYR A 439 1.16 7.65 -11.20
CA TYR A 439 1.30 6.57 -12.18
C TYR A 439 0.82 5.23 -11.59
N VAL A 440 1.30 4.85 -10.39
CA VAL A 440 0.82 3.64 -9.71
C VAL A 440 -0.66 3.74 -9.35
N ALA A 441 -1.13 4.92 -8.92
CA ALA A 441 -2.53 5.13 -8.58
C ALA A 441 -3.45 5.00 -9.81
N GLN A 442 -3.05 5.52 -10.99
CA GLN A 442 -3.79 5.36 -12.24
C GLN A 442 -3.90 3.88 -12.64
N HIS A 443 -2.79 3.14 -12.62
CA HIS A 443 -2.82 1.69 -12.89
C HIS A 443 -3.73 0.93 -11.93
N LEU A 444 -3.76 1.28 -10.64
CA LEU A 444 -4.71 0.69 -9.68
C LEU A 444 -6.16 0.99 -10.03
N VAL A 445 -6.47 2.24 -10.39
CA VAL A 445 -7.84 2.65 -10.76
C VAL A 445 -8.29 1.95 -12.04
N PHE A 446 -7.44 1.92 -13.08
CA PHE A 446 -7.73 1.24 -14.35
C PHE A 446 -7.88 -0.27 -14.18
N ALA A 447 -7.10 -0.89 -13.31
CA ALA A 447 -7.22 -2.30 -12.97
C ALA A 447 -8.36 -2.62 -12.00
N ASN A 448 -9.35 -1.72 -11.85
CA ASN A 448 -10.57 -1.91 -11.06
C ASN A 448 -10.33 -2.10 -9.54
N CYS A 449 -9.30 -1.45 -8.97
CA CYS A 449 -9.02 -1.50 -7.53
C CYS A 449 -10.19 -0.94 -6.68
N ILE A 450 -10.81 0.17 -7.11
CA ILE A 450 -11.94 0.79 -6.39
C ILE A 450 -13.11 -0.20 -6.21
N PRO A 451 -13.73 -0.73 -7.29
CA PRO A 451 -14.84 -1.67 -7.14
C PRO A 451 -14.42 -2.97 -6.44
N LEU A 452 -13.16 -3.43 -6.59
CA LEU A 452 -12.64 -4.60 -5.86
C LEU A 452 -12.66 -4.37 -4.34
N ILE A 453 -12.13 -3.25 -3.87
CA ILE A 453 -12.14 -2.90 -2.44
C ILE A 453 -13.58 -2.76 -1.94
N LEU A 454 -14.46 -2.12 -2.72
CA LEU A 454 -15.87 -2.00 -2.33
C LEU A 454 -16.57 -3.36 -2.25
N LYS A 455 -16.29 -4.28 -3.18
CA LYS A 455 -16.78 -5.67 -3.13
C LYS A 455 -16.28 -6.37 -1.87
N PHE A 456 -15.01 -6.19 -1.50
CA PHE A 456 -14.43 -6.73 -0.27
C PHE A 456 -15.16 -6.23 0.99
N PHE A 457 -15.55 -4.95 1.04
CA PHE A 457 -16.33 -4.40 2.16
C PHE A 457 -17.83 -4.70 2.08
N ASN A 458 -18.33 -5.17 0.93
CA ASN A 458 -19.73 -5.50 0.73
C ASN A 458 -20.11 -6.90 1.28
N GLN A 459 -19.62 -7.22 2.46
CA GLN A 459 -19.89 -8.44 3.20
C GLN A 459 -20.15 -8.12 4.68
N ASN A 460 -20.39 -9.14 5.50
CA ASN A 460 -20.44 -8.93 6.95
C ASN A 460 -19.03 -8.67 7.50
N ILE A 461 -18.65 -7.40 7.53
CA ILE A 461 -17.31 -6.98 7.94
C ILE A 461 -17.03 -7.30 9.42
N MET A 462 -18.07 -7.27 10.29
CA MET A 462 -17.93 -7.60 11.71
C MET A 462 -17.54 -9.08 11.87
N SER A 463 -18.24 -9.98 11.18
CA SER A 463 -17.90 -11.41 11.20
C SER A 463 -16.50 -11.66 10.63
N TYR A 464 -16.11 -10.94 9.58
CA TYR A 464 -14.77 -11.08 9.00
C TYR A 464 -13.66 -10.66 9.97
N ILE A 465 -13.80 -9.50 10.63
CA ILE A 465 -12.77 -9.03 11.57
C ILE A 465 -12.78 -9.78 12.90
N SER A 466 -13.86 -10.48 13.26
CA SER A 466 -13.92 -11.32 14.47
C SER A 466 -13.70 -12.80 14.19
N ALA A 467 -13.28 -13.17 12.98
CA ALA A 467 -13.03 -14.55 12.60
C ALA A 467 -11.83 -15.14 13.39
N LYS A 468 -12.00 -16.36 13.92
CA LYS A 468 -10.97 -17.08 14.66
C LYS A 468 -10.32 -18.13 13.76
N ASN A 469 -9.21 -17.76 13.12
CA ASN A 469 -8.45 -18.63 12.22
C ASN A 469 -7.00 -18.85 12.72
N SER A 470 -6.81 -19.01 14.02
CA SER A 470 -5.50 -19.24 14.64
C SER A 470 -5.63 -20.29 15.72
N ILE A 471 -4.63 -21.18 15.81
CA ILE A 471 -4.58 -22.30 16.75
C ILE A 471 -3.29 -22.09 17.55
N CYS A 472 -3.39 -21.44 18.70
CA CYS A 472 -2.22 -20.98 19.47
C CYS A 472 -1.27 -22.14 19.83
N ALA A 473 -1.82 -23.32 20.13
CA ALA A 473 -1.05 -24.53 20.41
C ALA A 473 -0.15 -25.00 19.24
N LEU A 474 -0.44 -24.56 18.01
CA LEU A 474 0.34 -24.88 16.80
C LEU A 474 1.22 -23.72 16.34
N ASP A 475 1.18 -22.58 17.00
CA ASP A 475 2.01 -21.43 16.65
C ASP A 475 3.45 -21.66 17.11
N TYR A 476 4.39 -21.19 16.30
CA TYR A 476 5.82 -21.27 16.62
C TYR A 476 6.22 -20.04 17.45
N PRO A 477 7.09 -20.17 18.49
CA PRO A 477 7.85 -21.37 18.88
C PRO A 477 7.12 -22.31 19.86
N HIS A 478 5.91 -21.99 20.30
CA HIS A 478 5.19 -22.77 21.31
C HIS A 478 5.10 -24.27 20.96
N CYS A 479 4.74 -24.59 19.72
CA CYS A 479 4.53 -25.96 19.25
C CYS A 479 5.80 -26.83 19.16
N VAL A 480 6.99 -26.23 19.27
CA VAL A 480 8.27 -26.97 19.24
C VAL A 480 8.90 -27.13 20.62
N VAL A 481 8.52 -26.30 21.60
CA VAL A 481 9.05 -26.35 22.97
C VAL A 481 8.13 -27.17 23.89
N HIS A 482 6.81 -27.03 23.72
CA HIS A 482 5.83 -27.68 24.58
C HIS A 482 5.29 -28.97 23.96
N GLU A 483 4.93 -29.94 24.81
CA GLU A 483 4.20 -31.12 24.36
C GLU A 483 2.89 -30.72 23.70
N MET A 484 2.68 -31.17 22.46
CA MET A 484 1.49 -30.84 21.69
C MET A 484 0.25 -31.43 22.39
N PRO A 485 -0.74 -30.60 22.77
CA PRO A 485 -1.98 -31.11 23.33
C PRO A 485 -2.76 -31.91 22.29
N GLU A 486 -3.56 -32.88 22.75
CA GLU A 486 -4.51 -33.57 21.88
C GLU A 486 -5.51 -32.57 21.30
N LEU A 487 -5.52 -32.43 19.97
CA LEU A 487 -6.45 -31.55 19.29
C LEU A 487 -7.87 -32.11 19.40
N THR A 488 -8.75 -31.40 20.11
CA THR A 488 -10.19 -31.66 20.14
C THR A 488 -10.95 -30.59 19.35
N ALA A 489 -12.19 -30.86 18.95
CA ALA A 489 -13.04 -29.86 18.29
C ALA A 489 -13.21 -28.59 19.15
N GLU A 490 -13.37 -28.77 20.46
CA GLU A 490 -13.47 -27.67 21.43
C GLU A 490 -12.17 -26.86 21.51
N SER A 491 -10.99 -27.51 21.48
CA SER A 491 -9.69 -26.81 21.46
C SER A 491 -9.46 -25.98 20.20
N LEU A 492 -10.06 -26.37 19.06
CA LEU A 492 -10.00 -25.61 17.81
C LEU A 492 -10.92 -24.37 17.83
N GLU A 493 -11.99 -24.41 18.62
CA GLU A 493 -12.95 -23.31 18.78
C GLU A 493 -12.60 -22.37 19.96
N ALA A 494 -11.83 -22.86 20.93
CA ALA A 494 -11.24 -22.11 22.03
C ALA A 494 -10.14 -21.15 21.54
N GLY A 495 -10.51 -20.20 20.69
CA GLY A 495 -9.61 -19.16 20.24
C GLY A 495 -9.50 -18.02 21.25
N ASP A 496 -8.42 -17.26 21.11
CA ASP A 496 -8.02 -16.09 21.89
C ASP A 496 -9.18 -15.15 22.29
N SER A 497 -9.09 -14.53 23.47
CA SER A 497 -10.12 -13.61 24.01
C SER A 497 -10.17 -12.26 23.28
N ASN A 498 -9.29 -12.08 22.29
CA ASN A 498 -9.19 -10.89 21.47
C ASN A 498 -10.48 -10.61 20.67
N GLN A 499 -10.99 -9.38 20.80
CA GLN A 499 -12.22 -8.92 20.14
C GLN A 499 -12.12 -8.94 18.60
N PHE A 500 -10.91 -8.73 18.06
CA PHE A 500 -10.64 -8.65 16.63
C PHE A 500 -9.45 -9.52 16.21
N CYS A 501 -9.61 -10.23 15.10
CA CYS A 501 -8.51 -10.77 14.31
C CYS A 501 -7.68 -9.62 13.73
N TRP A 502 -6.48 -9.47 14.26
CA TRP A 502 -5.53 -8.44 13.86
C TRP A 502 -5.26 -8.41 12.35
N ARG A 503 -5.05 -9.57 11.72
CA ARG A 503 -4.73 -9.67 10.29
C ARG A 503 -5.84 -9.07 9.43
N ASN A 504 -7.10 -9.34 9.78
CA ASN A 504 -8.26 -8.87 9.05
C ASN A 504 -8.52 -7.39 9.30
N LEU A 505 -8.41 -6.94 10.55
CA LEU A 505 -8.53 -5.52 10.89
C LEU A 505 -7.46 -4.67 10.19
N PHE A 506 -6.19 -5.08 10.26
CA PHE A 506 -5.07 -4.43 9.58
C PHE A 506 -5.30 -4.34 8.07
N SER A 507 -5.76 -5.44 7.46
CA SER A 507 -6.09 -5.49 6.03
C SER A 507 -7.19 -4.49 5.67
N CYS A 508 -8.29 -4.47 6.42
CA CYS A 508 -9.39 -3.53 6.22
C CYS A 508 -8.93 -2.07 6.31
N ILE A 509 -8.14 -1.74 7.33
CA ILE A 509 -7.59 -0.39 7.50
C ILE A 509 -6.73 -0.02 6.30
N ASN A 510 -5.84 -0.90 5.84
CA ASN A 510 -4.98 -0.62 4.70
C ASN A 510 -5.76 -0.44 3.39
N LEU A 511 -6.76 -1.28 3.12
CA LEU A 511 -7.62 -1.12 1.95
C LEU A 511 -8.38 0.21 1.97
N LEU A 512 -8.91 0.63 3.14
CA LEU A 512 -9.52 1.96 3.29
C LEU A 512 -8.52 3.10 3.08
N ARG A 513 -7.26 2.93 3.52
CA ARG A 513 -6.18 3.91 3.31
C ARG A 513 -5.78 4.02 1.85
N ILE A 514 -5.69 2.90 1.14
CA ILE A 514 -5.46 2.86 -0.31
C ILE A 514 -6.58 3.62 -1.02
N LEU A 515 -7.84 3.30 -0.71
CA LEU A 515 -9.01 3.97 -1.30
C LEU A 515 -8.99 5.48 -1.03
N ASN A 516 -8.66 5.91 0.18
CA ASN A 516 -8.48 7.32 0.52
C ASN A 516 -7.36 7.97 -0.30
N LYS A 517 -6.20 7.31 -0.44
CA LYS A 517 -5.05 7.86 -1.16
C LYS A 517 -5.36 8.08 -2.64
N ILE A 518 -5.99 7.11 -3.31
CA ILE A 518 -6.25 7.19 -4.75
C ILE A 518 -7.40 8.14 -5.10
N THR A 519 -8.37 8.37 -4.19
CA THR A 519 -9.54 9.23 -4.44
C THR A 519 -9.40 10.66 -3.93
N LYS A 520 -8.50 10.90 -2.96
CA LYS A 520 -8.32 12.21 -2.34
C LYS A 520 -7.95 13.28 -3.38
N TRP A 521 -8.77 14.33 -3.45
CA TRP A 521 -8.64 15.45 -4.41
C TRP A 521 -8.75 15.05 -5.88
N LYS A 522 -9.38 13.91 -6.18
CA LYS A 522 -9.64 13.47 -7.54
C LYS A 522 -11.14 13.33 -7.73
N HIS A 523 -11.74 14.31 -8.41
CA HIS A 523 -13.19 14.36 -8.59
C HIS A 523 -13.69 13.16 -9.40
N SER A 524 -13.01 12.83 -10.50
CA SER A 524 -13.30 11.64 -11.32
C SER A 524 -13.37 10.36 -10.47
N ARG A 525 -12.32 10.09 -9.69
CA ARG A 525 -12.22 8.88 -8.84
C ARG A 525 -13.19 8.90 -7.65
N THR A 526 -13.53 10.08 -7.13
CA THR A 526 -14.57 10.23 -6.10
C THR A 526 -15.95 9.95 -6.69
N MET A 527 -16.22 10.40 -7.91
CA MET A 527 -17.46 10.12 -8.62
C MET A 527 -17.62 8.62 -8.91
N MET A 528 -16.53 7.90 -9.19
CA MET A 528 -16.56 6.43 -9.26
C MET A 528 -17.08 5.80 -7.97
N LEU A 529 -16.69 6.29 -6.79
CA LEU A 529 -17.22 5.78 -5.50
C LEU A 529 -18.74 5.97 -5.39
N VAL A 530 -19.25 7.10 -5.88
CA VAL A 530 -20.68 7.42 -5.88
C VAL A 530 -21.43 6.51 -6.85
N VAL A 531 -20.91 6.34 -8.07
CA VAL A 531 -21.46 5.43 -9.10
C VAL A 531 -21.52 3.99 -8.60
N PHE A 532 -20.47 3.51 -7.91
CA PHE A 532 -20.46 2.18 -7.30
C PHE A 532 -21.25 2.08 -5.98
N LYS A 533 -22.05 3.09 -5.62
CA LYS A 533 -22.88 3.13 -4.41
C LYS A 533 -22.08 2.79 -3.15
N SER A 534 -20.91 3.39 -2.99
CA SER A 534 -20.02 3.04 -1.87
C SER A 534 -20.52 3.51 -0.50
N ALA A 535 -21.31 4.58 -0.44
CA ALA A 535 -21.73 5.19 0.83
C ALA A 535 -22.49 4.23 1.78
N PRO A 536 -23.49 3.44 1.33
CA PRO A 536 -24.11 2.40 2.17
C PRO A 536 -23.13 1.32 2.64
N ILE A 537 -22.19 0.90 1.80
CA ILE A 537 -21.17 -0.11 2.13
C ILE A 537 -20.27 0.42 3.26
N LEU A 538 -19.75 1.64 3.09
CA LEU A 538 -18.92 2.34 4.06
C LEU A 538 -19.67 2.63 5.37
N LYS A 539 -20.95 3.03 5.31
CA LYS A 539 -21.77 3.25 6.50
C LYS A 539 -21.92 1.97 7.34
N ARG A 540 -22.05 0.79 6.71
CA ARG A 540 -22.05 -0.49 7.45
C ARG A 540 -20.70 -0.77 8.11
N ALA A 541 -19.60 -0.39 7.47
CA ALA A 541 -18.25 -0.54 8.05
C ALA A 541 -18.01 0.34 9.30
N LEU A 542 -18.77 1.43 9.49
CA LEU A 542 -18.70 2.25 10.71
C LEU A 542 -19.15 1.51 11.98
N LYS A 543 -19.89 0.39 11.84
CA LYS A 543 -20.29 -0.45 12.99
C LYS A 543 -19.08 -1.05 13.72
N VAL A 544 -17.95 -1.17 13.04
CA VAL A 544 -16.68 -1.55 13.68
C VAL A 544 -16.23 -0.39 14.56
N LYS A 545 -16.30 -0.57 15.88
CA LYS A 545 -15.84 0.41 16.89
C LYS A 545 -14.32 0.39 17.04
N GLN A 546 -13.60 0.66 15.94
CA GLN A 546 -12.14 0.83 15.96
C GLN A 546 -11.79 2.17 15.31
N ALA A 547 -11.08 3.03 16.06
CA ALA A 547 -10.91 4.44 15.73
C ALA A 547 -10.25 4.69 14.36
N MET A 548 -9.19 3.94 14.04
CA MET A 548 -8.46 4.11 12.77
C MET A 548 -9.34 3.75 11.57
N MET A 549 -10.08 2.65 11.66
CA MET A 549 -11.02 2.20 10.64
C MET A 549 -12.14 3.22 10.46
N GLN A 550 -12.80 3.65 11.54
CA GLN A 550 -13.84 4.68 11.49
C GLN A 550 -13.33 5.97 10.86
N LEU A 551 -12.14 6.44 11.22
CA LEU A 551 -11.54 7.65 10.66
C LEU A 551 -11.41 7.59 9.13
N TYR A 552 -10.88 6.49 8.58
CA TYR A 552 -10.73 6.36 7.13
C TYR A 552 -12.05 6.14 6.40
N VAL A 553 -13.02 5.49 7.03
CA VAL A 553 -14.39 5.40 6.50
C VAL A 553 -15.07 6.77 6.46
N LEU A 554 -14.99 7.55 7.53
CA LEU A 554 -15.57 8.90 7.61
C LEU A 554 -14.92 9.86 6.60
N LYS A 555 -13.61 9.77 6.37
CA LYS A 555 -12.92 10.54 5.32
C LYS A 555 -13.47 10.24 3.91
N LEU A 556 -13.73 8.96 3.60
CA LEU A 556 -14.32 8.56 2.32
C LEU A 556 -15.77 9.00 2.19
N LEU A 557 -16.54 8.97 3.28
CA LEU A 557 -17.90 9.50 3.28
C LEU A 557 -17.91 11.01 3.08
N LYS A 558 -17.00 11.75 3.75
CA LYS A 558 -16.83 13.20 3.63
C LYS A 558 -16.60 13.65 2.18
N ILE A 559 -15.71 13.00 1.44
CA ILE A 559 -15.44 13.40 0.04
C ILE A 559 -16.63 13.14 -0.90
N GLN A 560 -17.52 12.20 -0.55
CA GLN A 560 -18.69 11.86 -1.34
C GLN A 560 -19.90 12.75 -1.04
N THR A 561 -20.00 13.36 0.14
CA THR A 561 -21.21 14.09 0.57
C THR A 561 -21.65 15.16 -0.41
N LYS A 562 -20.70 15.79 -1.11
CA LYS A 562 -21.00 16.83 -2.10
C LYS A 562 -21.79 16.33 -3.32
N TYR A 563 -21.73 15.03 -3.61
CA TYR A 563 -22.40 14.35 -4.72
C TYR A 563 -23.67 13.58 -4.31
N LEU A 564 -23.89 13.33 -3.01
CA LEU A 564 -25.00 12.49 -2.53
C LEU A 564 -26.34 13.24 -2.36
N GLY A 565 -26.33 14.56 -2.57
CA GLY A 565 -27.53 15.39 -2.52
C GLY A 565 -28.06 15.68 -1.11
N ARG A 566 -29.14 16.48 -1.04
CA ARG A 566 -29.72 16.97 0.23
C ARG A 566 -30.50 15.91 0.99
N GLN A 567 -31.24 15.04 0.29
CA GLN A 567 -32.05 13.99 0.91
C GLN A 567 -31.19 12.97 1.67
N TRP A 568 -30.04 12.58 1.11
CA TRP A 568 -29.10 11.70 1.78
C TRP A 568 -28.56 12.31 3.07
N ARG A 569 -28.20 13.60 3.06
CA ARG A 569 -27.71 14.29 4.27
C ARG A 569 -28.75 14.30 5.38
N LYS A 570 -30.02 14.61 5.05
CA LYS A 570 -31.14 14.60 6.01
C LYS A 570 -31.30 13.22 6.68
N SER A 571 -31.22 12.13 5.91
CA SER A 571 -31.36 10.77 6.43
C SER A 571 -30.10 10.20 7.09
N ASN A 572 -28.96 10.90 6.99
CA ASN A 572 -27.67 10.46 7.52
C ASN A 572 -27.05 11.48 8.49
N MET A 573 -27.88 12.22 9.24
CA MET A 573 -27.40 13.27 10.15
C MET A 573 -26.38 12.75 11.19
N LYS A 574 -26.59 11.55 11.75
CA LYS A 574 -25.59 10.91 12.65
C LYS A 574 -24.22 10.77 11.98
N THR A 575 -24.18 10.39 10.71
CA THR A 575 -22.93 10.30 9.92
C THR A 575 -22.34 11.69 9.67
N MET A 576 -23.18 12.68 9.35
CA MET A 576 -22.74 14.08 9.17
C MET A 576 -22.08 14.63 10.45
N SER A 577 -22.71 14.41 11.61
CA SER A 577 -22.17 14.79 12.92
C SER A 577 -20.85 14.07 13.22
N ALA A 578 -20.76 12.77 12.93
CA ALA A 578 -19.52 12.02 13.12
C ALA A 578 -18.38 12.52 12.21
N ILE A 579 -18.69 12.88 10.95
CA ILE A 579 -17.72 13.54 10.06
C ILE A 579 -17.29 14.88 10.65
N TYR A 580 -18.24 15.67 11.17
CA TYR A 580 -17.96 16.96 11.78
C TYR A 580 -17.03 16.85 13.01
N GLN A 581 -17.25 15.86 13.87
CA GLN A 581 -16.48 15.66 15.09
C GLN A 581 -15.11 15.04 14.83
N LYS A 582 -15.04 13.99 14.00
CA LYS A 582 -13.85 13.11 13.90
C LYS A 582 -12.96 13.39 12.69
N VAL A 583 -13.41 14.15 11.70
CA VAL A 583 -12.64 14.44 10.47
C VAL A 583 -12.23 15.91 10.41
N ARG A 584 -10.95 16.15 10.15
CA ARG A 584 -10.39 17.50 9.98
C ARG A 584 -11.13 18.33 8.93
N HIS A 585 -11.49 19.56 9.29
CA HIS A 585 -12.07 20.58 8.40
C HIS A 585 -11.05 21.58 7.89
N ARG A 586 -11.36 22.18 6.74
CA ARG A 586 -10.64 23.31 6.14
C ARG A 586 -11.48 24.59 6.23
N LEU A 587 -10.85 25.74 5.99
CA LEU A 587 -11.57 27.03 6.04
C LEU A 587 -12.62 27.15 4.93
N ASN A 588 -12.30 26.63 3.73
CA ASN A 588 -13.18 26.68 2.56
C ASN A 588 -13.86 25.32 2.31
N ASP A 589 -14.00 24.47 3.33
CA ASP A 589 -14.61 23.14 3.18
C ASP A 589 -16.14 23.27 3.02
N ASP A 590 -16.65 23.07 1.81
CA ASP A 590 -18.08 23.18 1.46
C ASP A 590 -18.80 21.81 1.37
N TRP A 591 -18.13 20.74 1.82
CA TRP A 591 -18.60 19.35 1.73
C TRP A 591 -20.02 19.12 2.27
N ALA A 592 -20.47 19.94 3.22
CA ALA A 592 -21.78 19.85 3.85
C ALA A 592 -22.89 20.60 3.09
N TYR A 593 -22.57 21.48 2.13
CA TYR A 593 -23.53 22.32 1.40
C TYR A 593 -24.00 21.68 0.07
N GLY A 594 -23.17 20.81 -0.54
CA GLY A 594 -23.56 19.85 -1.58
C GLY A 594 -24.11 20.49 -2.85
N ASN A 595 -23.22 21.18 -3.56
CA ASN A 595 -23.48 21.96 -4.76
C ASN A 595 -23.40 21.15 -6.07
N ASP A 596 -22.81 19.95 -6.04
CA ASP A 596 -22.40 19.21 -7.25
C ASP A 596 -23.32 18.00 -7.54
N ILE A 597 -24.64 18.17 -7.40
CA ILE A 597 -25.59 17.04 -7.58
C ILE A 597 -25.68 16.60 -9.05
N ASP A 598 -25.53 17.56 -9.97
CA ASP A 598 -25.60 17.31 -11.42
C ASP A 598 -24.26 16.88 -12.03
N ALA A 599 -23.21 16.71 -11.22
CA ALA A 599 -21.92 16.27 -11.70
C ALA A 599 -22.00 14.84 -12.25
N ARG A 600 -21.49 14.64 -13.46
CA ARG A 600 -21.53 13.38 -14.21
C ARG A 600 -20.13 12.77 -14.28
N PRO A 601 -20.01 11.44 -14.43
CA PRO A 601 -18.70 10.77 -14.44
C PRO A 601 -17.72 11.30 -15.49
N TRP A 602 -18.21 11.77 -16.64
CA TRP A 602 -17.39 12.30 -17.74
C TRP A 602 -16.98 13.77 -17.57
N ASP A 603 -17.59 14.52 -16.64
CA ASP A 603 -17.27 15.94 -16.44
C ASP A 603 -15.82 16.14 -15.95
N PHE A 604 -15.20 15.10 -15.40
CA PHE A 604 -13.82 15.12 -14.88
C PHE A 604 -12.83 14.32 -15.74
N GLN A 605 -13.21 13.89 -16.93
CA GLN A 605 -12.34 13.09 -17.80
C GLN A 605 -11.13 13.90 -18.29
N ALA A 606 -11.31 15.20 -18.55
CA ALA A 606 -10.23 16.10 -18.94
C ALA A 606 -9.12 16.19 -17.87
N GLU A 607 -9.47 16.22 -16.58
CA GLU A 607 -8.49 16.27 -15.48
C GLU A 607 -7.62 15.01 -15.42
N GLU A 608 -8.20 13.81 -15.64
CA GLU A 608 -7.43 12.56 -15.66
C GLU A 608 -6.58 12.43 -16.94
N CYS A 609 -7.07 12.91 -18.09
CA CYS A 609 -6.29 12.97 -19.32
C CYS A 609 -5.07 13.89 -19.18
N ALA A 610 -5.25 15.11 -18.65
CA ALA A 610 -4.17 16.04 -18.40
C ALA A 610 -3.14 15.49 -17.39
N LEU A 611 -3.62 14.83 -16.33
CA LEU A 611 -2.74 14.17 -15.38
C LEU A 611 -1.89 13.07 -16.02
N ARG A 612 -2.49 12.25 -16.89
CA ARG A 612 -1.78 11.20 -17.62
C ARG A 612 -0.67 11.80 -18.50
N GLU A 613 -0.97 12.88 -19.21
CA GLU A 613 0.02 13.59 -20.02
C GLU A 613 1.19 14.12 -19.18
N CYS A 614 0.94 14.72 -18.01
CA CYS A 614 2.02 15.15 -17.11
C CYS A 614 2.89 13.99 -16.64
N ILE A 615 2.29 12.83 -16.35
CA ILE A 615 3.02 11.63 -15.92
C ILE A 615 3.88 11.07 -17.05
N GLU A 616 3.34 11.01 -18.28
CA GLU A 616 4.07 10.57 -19.46
C GLU A 616 5.27 11.48 -19.71
N LYS A 617 5.08 12.81 -19.73
CA LYS A 617 6.18 13.78 -19.87
C LYS A 617 7.25 13.61 -18.81
N PHE A 618 6.87 13.47 -17.53
CA PHE A 618 7.79 13.23 -16.44
C PHE A 618 8.60 11.94 -16.64
N ASN A 619 7.93 10.82 -16.94
CA ASN A 619 8.60 9.53 -17.10
C ASN A 619 9.53 9.53 -18.32
N THR A 620 9.09 10.10 -19.43
CA THR A 620 9.89 10.22 -20.65
C THR A 620 11.10 11.11 -20.41
N ARG A 621 10.95 12.29 -19.78
CA ARG A 621 12.08 13.17 -19.43
C ARG A 621 13.10 12.49 -18.52
N ARG A 622 12.64 11.80 -17.48
CA ARG A 622 13.52 11.31 -16.41
C ARG A 622 14.13 9.94 -16.67
N TYR A 623 13.45 9.05 -17.39
CA TYR A 623 13.87 7.65 -17.54
C TYR A 623 14.13 7.21 -18.98
N ASP A 624 13.66 7.96 -19.99
CA ASP A 624 13.91 7.59 -21.38
C ASP A 624 15.31 8.06 -21.80
N LYS A 625 16.20 7.09 -22.05
CA LYS A 625 17.60 7.35 -22.43
C LYS A 625 17.77 7.75 -23.91
N ASN A 626 16.70 7.67 -24.73
CA ASN A 626 16.79 7.85 -26.18
C ASN A 626 16.52 9.28 -26.68
N GLN A 627 16.30 10.26 -25.80
CA GLN A 627 15.94 11.63 -26.21
C GLN A 627 17.00 12.36 -27.04
N ASN A 628 18.27 11.96 -26.97
CA ASN A 628 19.32 12.67 -27.68
C ASN A 628 19.38 12.39 -29.19
N THR A 629 18.61 11.42 -29.71
CA THR A 629 18.73 11.05 -31.13
C THR A 629 18.19 12.13 -32.07
N GLU A 630 17.06 12.74 -31.73
CA GLU A 630 16.36 13.74 -32.56
C GLU A 630 17.06 15.11 -32.56
N PHE A 631 17.93 15.36 -31.57
CA PHE A 631 18.66 16.61 -31.38
C PHE A 631 20.18 16.44 -31.43
N THR A 632 20.68 15.27 -31.86
CA THR A 632 22.09 15.12 -32.21
C THR A 632 22.46 16.12 -33.32
N PRO A 633 23.69 16.66 -33.34
CA PRO A 633 24.15 17.45 -34.47
C PRO A 633 23.95 16.65 -35.75
N VAL A 634 23.13 17.17 -36.67
CA VAL A 634 22.94 16.55 -37.97
C VAL A 634 24.30 16.48 -38.66
N ASP A 635 24.67 15.31 -39.17
CA ASP A 635 25.87 15.16 -39.97
C ASP A 635 25.72 15.97 -41.26
N ASN A 636 26.35 17.14 -41.30
CA ASN A 636 26.31 18.04 -42.45
C ASN A 636 27.37 17.68 -43.51
N CYS A 637 28.12 16.57 -43.33
CA CYS A 637 29.10 16.12 -44.31
C CYS A 637 28.44 15.32 -45.43
N LEU A 638 28.30 15.95 -46.61
CA LEU A 638 27.77 15.32 -47.83
C LEU A 638 28.41 13.95 -48.15
N GLN A 639 29.71 13.80 -47.94
CA GLN A 639 30.42 12.54 -48.21
C GLN A 639 30.02 11.42 -47.25
N SER A 640 29.71 11.77 -46.00
CA SER A 640 29.28 10.83 -44.96
C SER A 640 27.83 10.42 -45.17
N VAL A 641 26.95 11.41 -45.43
CA VAL A 641 25.52 11.20 -45.70
C VAL A 641 25.29 10.36 -46.96
N LEU A 642 26.01 10.65 -48.05
CA LEU A 642 25.92 9.88 -49.31
C LEU A 642 26.61 8.51 -49.22
N GLY A 643 27.46 8.31 -48.22
CA GLY A 643 28.14 7.03 -47.96
C GLY A 643 27.33 6.08 -47.07
N GLN A 644 26.28 6.56 -46.39
CA GLN A 644 25.40 5.72 -45.60
C GLN A 644 24.49 4.87 -46.49
N ARG A 645 24.49 3.55 -46.24
CA ARG A 645 23.45 2.68 -46.79
C ARG A 645 22.17 2.90 -46.00
N VAL A 646 21.18 3.52 -46.63
CA VAL A 646 19.82 3.62 -46.11
C VAL A 646 19.06 2.37 -46.54
N ASP A 647 18.64 1.56 -45.58
CA ASP A 647 17.77 0.42 -45.86
C ASP A 647 16.35 0.93 -46.13
N LEU A 648 15.97 0.93 -47.41
CA LEU A 648 14.65 1.33 -47.86
C LEU A 648 13.68 0.15 -47.73
N PRO A 649 12.40 0.38 -47.35
CA PRO A 649 11.38 -0.66 -47.37
C PRO A 649 11.29 -1.33 -48.75
N GLU A 650 11.04 -2.65 -48.80
CA GLU A 650 11.03 -3.40 -50.08
C GLU A 650 10.07 -2.79 -51.12
N ASP A 651 8.94 -2.24 -50.67
CA ASP A 651 7.91 -1.66 -51.53
C ASP A 651 8.25 -0.23 -52.00
N PHE A 652 9.28 0.40 -51.42
CA PHE A 652 9.64 1.79 -51.73
C PHE A 652 10.09 1.93 -53.17
N HIS A 653 10.89 0.99 -53.69
CA HIS A 653 11.39 1.05 -55.06
C HIS A 653 10.25 1.07 -56.08
N TYR A 654 9.28 0.17 -55.90
CA TYR A 654 8.10 0.10 -56.78
C TYR A 654 7.22 1.36 -56.67
N SER A 655 6.97 1.82 -55.45
CA SER A 655 6.16 3.01 -55.20
C SER A 655 6.81 4.29 -55.73
N TYR A 656 8.14 4.38 -55.62
CA TYR A 656 8.91 5.52 -56.09
C TYR A 656 8.97 5.57 -57.62
N GLU A 657 9.13 4.43 -58.28
CA GLU A 657 9.12 4.36 -59.74
C GLU A 657 7.75 4.79 -60.30
N MET A 658 6.64 4.31 -59.72
CA MET A 658 5.30 4.79 -60.09
C MET A 658 5.10 6.27 -59.82
N TRP A 659 5.64 6.81 -58.73
CA TRP A 659 5.55 8.23 -58.41
C TRP A 659 6.33 9.07 -59.42
N LEU A 660 7.56 8.68 -59.78
CA LEU A 660 8.33 9.35 -60.83
C LEU A 660 7.58 9.35 -62.15
N GLU A 661 7.01 8.21 -62.53
CA GLU A 661 6.29 8.09 -63.79
C GLU A 661 5.05 8.99 -63.79
N ARG A 662 4.29 9.03 -62.69
CA ARG A 662 3.06 9.81 -62.60
C ARG A 662 3.28 11.30 -62.40
N GLU A 663 4.18 11.69 -61.50
CA GLU A 663 4.32 13.07 -61.03
C GLU A 663 5.46 13.82 -61.71
N VAL A 664 6.46 13.12 -62.26
CA VAL A 664 7.63 13.75 -62.89
C VAL A 664 7.62 13.57 -64.40
N PHE A 665 7.43 12.35 -64.91
CA PHE A 665 7.50 12.07 -66.36
C PHE A 665 6.18 12.32 -67.08
N SER A 666 5.05 11.98 -66.47
CA SER A 666 3.72 12.12 -67.09
C SER A 666 3.11 13.52 -66.93
N GLN A 667 3.64 14.34 -66.02
CA GLN A 667 3.17 15.72 -65.88
C GLN A 667 3.91 16.63 -66.88
N PRO A 668 3.20 17.36 -67.76
CA PRO A 668 3.83 18.30 -68.66
C PRO A 668 4.38 19.48 -67.85
N ILE A 669 5.71 19.59 -67.80
CA ILE A 669 6.39 20.69 -67.11
C ILE A 669 6.00 22.01 -67.80
N GLN A 670 5.32 22.90 -67.07
CA GLN A 670 4.99 24.25 -67.54
C GLN A 670 6.24 25.15 -67.46
N TRP A 671 7.13 24.99 -68.43
CA TRP A 671 8.38 25.77 -68.52
C TRP A 671 8.15 27.29 -68.51
N GLU A 672 7.01 27.75 -69.00
CA GLU A 672 6.64 29.18 -69.00
C GLU A 672 6.44 29.76 -67.59
N GLY A 673 5.96 28.96 -66.62
CA GLY A 673 5.79 29.39 -65.24
C GLY A 673 7.10 29.51 -64.47
N LEU A 674 8.11 28.72 -64.85
CA LEU A 674 9.46 28.76 -64.27
C LEU A 674 10.28 29.95 -64.76
N LEU A 675 9.99 30.46 -65.96
CA LEU A 675 10.66 31.63 -66.55
C LEU A 675 10.03 32.98 -66.14
N GLN A 676 8.85 32.98 -65.50
CA GLN A 676 8.22 34.21 -64.98
C GLN A 676 8.67 34.58 -63.56
N ALA A 677 9.52 33.77 -62.93
CA ALA A 677 10.20 34.14 -61.68
C ALA A 677 11.60 34.70 -61.99
N GLN A 678 11.65 35.89 -62.60
CA GLN A 678 12.78 36.81 -62.54
C GLN A 678 12.32 38.18 -62.07
#